data_AF-A0A4Q7FT88-F1
#
_entry.id   AF-A0A4Q7FT88-F1
#
_cell.length_a   1.000
_cell.length_b   1.000
_cell.length_c   1.000
_cell.angle_alpha   90.00
_cell.angle_beta   90.00
_cell.angle_gamma   90.00
#
_symmetry.space_group_name_H-M   'P 1'
#
loop_
_entity.id
_entity.type
_entity.pdbx_description
1 polymer ?
#
loop_
_entity_poly.entity_id
_entity_poly.type
_entity_poly.pdbx_seq_one_letter_code
_entity_poly.pdbx_strand_id
1 'polypeptide(L)'
;MEINQTRFRNVVEQTREDRDRVRKLVEGKQWRQAEPDRARMAMFNLRAARQAMPRGAEAVQGPDDMQTSWFLPGGATARRAIAFVEATAGGKWTAGTGFMISPTLFMTNQHVIQDEAAALSAQITFDREMGDDGSMRPTTVFRLAPERFALFSQQEELDYALVALGRKVAGDGDPRDFRYCVLSDRPDKHVIGMNMNIVQHPNGLPKMIAIRNNILQYRTERTLLYETDTDHGSSGAAVFNDAWELVALHHFGEPFLERKDENGNPIPTNVNEGVRISAIYRHLSDRLASLDGERRDLLRAALDLSKTALEQTGGRRLSPPHPSADAQESLVIGEEGVMASEAGGNEIKVTIPIEVSVRVGGSYATAASIAPAPAPQKALTRAAEKISIDQDYSNRDGYDPRFVHGVTFPLPTPVGKLAKQIAPLRTGEQNAEAGELKYEHFSIKMNKAKKMALFTATNIDGKSFLNVDRSTGEVTNGAEGETWYGDPRISASFFIDQTFYSGWSNLFDRGHLTRRVDPDWGSKDQAERANADTYHFTNCTPQHFRFNESTKFWQGAEQYVLENGAISEETANRICVFQGPIFDDKVDLWADATQIPSSFFKVIAWKGKNGVKSVGLVVDQRQLLSEQRKGGIPPKPPAFVDVSQWRVAITEIERRTGLDFGDQVGSADTFETKDQPVVGEARPAIPVKSESDLLPRNL
;
A
#
# COMPACT_ATOMS: atom_id res chain seq x y z
N MET A 1 -17.24 18.96 37.25
CA MET A 1 -16.20 19.79 36.58
C MET A 1 -15.03 20.14 37.51
N GLU A 2 -15.28 20.77 38.67
CA GLU A 2 -14.21 21.25 39.58
C GLU A 2 -13.32 20.12 40.14
N ILE A 3 -13.90 18.99 40.57
CA ILE A 3 -13.17 17.83 41.11
C ILE A 3 -12.22 17.19 40.07
N ASN A 4 -12.66 17.07 38.81
CA ASN A 4 -11.82 16.50 37.75
C ASN A 4 -10.70 17.45 37.31
N GLN A 5 -10.95 18.76 37.29
CA GLN A 5 -9.89 19.75 37.09
C GLN A 5 -8.84 19.67 38.21
N THR A 6 -9.25 19.51 39.46
CA THR A 6 -8.33 19.29 40.59
C THR A 6 -7.55 17.99 40.45
N ARG A 7 -8.21 16.88 40.08
CA ARG A 7 -7.54 15.59 39.85
C ARG A 7 -6.53 15.66 38.71
N PHE A 8 -6.93 16.22 37.56
CA PHE A 8 -6.06 16.40 36.40
C PHE A 8 -4.86 17.27 36.76
N ARG A 9 -5.07 18.44 37.39
CA ARG A 9 -3.98 19.31 37.87
C ARG A 9 -3.03 18.58 38.82
N ASN A 10 -3.55 17.79 39.77
CA ASN A 10 -2.73 17.02 40.69
C ASN A 10 -1.87 15.98 39.95
N VAL A 11 -2.44 15.28 38.97
CA VAL A 11 -1.70 14.31 38.15
C VAL A 11 -0.65 15.00 37.29
N VAL A 12 -0.98 16.13 36.66
CA VAL A 12 -0.03 16.96 35.88
C VAL A 12 1.13 17.41 36.77
N GLU A 13 0.83 17.88 37.98
CA GLU A 13 1.86 18.35 38.92
C GLU A 13 2.76 17.21 39.40
N GLN A 14 2.17 16.09 39.85
CA GLN A 14 2.92 14.93 40.34
C GLN A 14 3.78 14.27 39.26
N THR A 15 3.41 14.40 38.00
CA THR A 15 4.11 13.77 36.87
C THR A 15 5.07 14.73 36.15
N ARG A 16 5.26 15.96 36.67
CA ARG A 16 6.09 16.99 36.04
C ARG A 16 7.51 16.48 35.73
N GLU A 17 8.19 15.90 36.72
CA GLU A 17 9.56 15.41 36.55
C GLU A 17 9.67 14.27 35.53
N ASP A 18 8.72 13.33 35.54
CA ASP A 18 8.68 12.25 34.58
C ASP A 18 8.47 12.78 33.15
N ARG A 19 7.56 13.73 32.96
CA ARG A 19 7.29 14.32 31.65
C ARG A 19 8.49 15.13 31.15
N ASP A 20 9.16 15.89 32.02
CA ASP A 20 10.40 16.61 31.67
C ASP A 20 11.52 15.64 31.27
N ARG A 21 11.65 14.50 31.97
CA ARG A 21 12.56 13.44 31.56
C ARG A 21 12.20 12.90 30.18
N VAL A 22 10.92 12.65 29.89
CA VAL A 22 10.49 12.16 28.57
C VAL A 22 10.80 13.17 27.47
N ARG A 23 10.52 14.47 27.68
CA ARG A 23 10.88 15.54 26.73
C ARG A 23 12.37 15.51 26.42
N LYS A 24 13.23 15.51 27.45
CA LYS A 24 14.69 15.43 27.29
C LYS A 24 15.14 14.18 26.52
N LEU A 25 14.52 13.03 26.80
CA LEU A 25 14.82 11.79 26.09
C LEU A 25 14.39 11.84 24.62
N VAL A 26 13.23 12.44 24.31
CA VAL A 26 12.74 12.59 22.94
C VAL A 26 13.61 13.58 22.16
N GLU A 27 13.92 14.74 22.76
CA GLU A 27 14.86 15.73 22.22
C GLU A 27 16.26 15.13 21.98
N GLY A 28 16.72 14.28 22.90
CA GLY A 28 17.97 13.53 22.81
C GLY A 28 17.94 12.31 21.87
N LYS A 29 16.84 12.08 21.13
CA LYS A 29 16.63 10.91 20.23
C LYS A 29 16.70 9.55 20.93
N GLN A 30 16.48 9.53 22.24
CA GLN A 30 16.48 8.37 23.12
C GLN A 30 15.07 8.02 23.61
N TRP A 31 14.03 8.39 22.86
CA TRP A 31 12.62 8.19 23.27
C TRP A 31 12.28 6.74 23.65
N ARG A 32 12.96 5.73 23.08
CA ARG A 32 12.79 4.31 23.47
C ARG A 32 13.18 4.00 24.93
N GLN A 33 13.96 4.87 25.57
CA GLN A 33 14.33 4.78 26.99
C GLN A 33 13.28 5.44 27.91
N ALA A 34 12.28 6.11 27.33
CA ALA A 34 11.23 6.77 28.09
C ALA A 34 10.25 5.76 28.72
N GLU A 35 10.07 4.60 28.10
CA GLU A 35 9.21 3.53 28.62
C GLU A 35 9.90 2.72 29.74
N PRO A 36 9.41 2.78 30.98
CA PRO A 36 9.96 1.97 32.08
C PRO A 36 9.63 0.47 31.95
N ASP A 37 8.50 0.11 31.32
CA ASP A 37 8.09 -1.29 31.12
C ASP A 37 8.82 -1.91 29.91
N ARG A 38 9.93 -2.60 30.21
CA ARG A 38 10.76 -3.26 29.19
C ARG A 38 9.99 -4.34 28.40
N ALA A 39 9.04 -5.02 29.02
CA ALA A 39 8.27 -6.07 28.33
C ALA A 39 7.32 -5.44 27.32
N ARG A 40 6.63 -4.35 27.68
CA ARG A 40 5.81 -3.57 26.77
C ARG A 40 6.63 -2.96 25.63
N MET A 41 7.78 -2.36 25.94
CA MET A 41 8.68 -1.82 24.91
C MET A 41 9.16 -2.91 23.94
N ALA A 42 9.48 -4.10 24.44
CA ALA A 42 9.84 -5.23 23.59
C ALA A 42 8.69 -5.65 22.66
N MET A 43 7.46 -5.78 23.19
CA MET A 43 6.27 -6.11 22.41
C MET A 43 5.94 -5.05 21.36
N PHE A 44 6.03 -3.77 21.72
CA PHE A 44 5.86 -2.65 20.80
C PHE A 44 6.90 -2.68 19.68
N ASN A 45 8.18 -2.87 20.02
CA ASN A 45 9.26 -2.94 19.04
C ASN A 45 9.15 -4.16 18.12
N LEU A 46 8.75 -5.34 18.60
CA LEU A 46 8.54 -6.52 17.73
C LEU A 46 7.52 -6.25 16.62
N ARG A 47 6.57 -5.35 16.88
CA ARG A 47 5.55 -4.93 15.91
C ARG A 47 6.05 -3.82 14.98
N ALA A 48 6.77 -2.83 15.52
CA ALA A 48 7.36 -1.72 14.76
C ALA A 48 8.61 -2.12 13.94
N ALA A 49 9.35 -3.15 14.36
CA ALA A 49 10.62 -3.58 13.75
C ALA A 49 10.46 -4.21 12.36
N ARG A 50 9.24 -4.42 11.87
CA ARG A 50 8.99 -4.81 10.46
C ARG A 50 9.26 -3.68 9.45
N GLN A 51 9.71 -2.50 9.89
CA GLN A 51 9.90 -1.31 9.03
C GLN A 51 11.29 -0.65 9.12
N ALA A 52 12.25 -1.15 9.90
CA ALA A 52 13.54 -0.48 10.06
C ALA A 52 14.66 -1.10 9.20
N MET A 53 15.22 -0.31 8.26
CA MET A 53 16.47 -0.62 7.54
C MET A 53 17.71 -0.10 8.29
N PRO A 54 18.93 -0.61 8.02
CA PRO A 54 20.16 -0.10 8.61
C PRO A 54 20.41 1.35 8.17
N ARG A 55 20.86 2.21 9.09
CA ARG A 55 21.22 3.60 8.79
C ARG A 55 22.51 3.66 7.95
N GLY A 56 22.41 4.22 6.74
CA GLY A 56 23.54 4.61 5.91
C GLY A 56 24.12 5.98 6.29
N ALA A 57 25.01 6.53 5.45
CA ALA A 57 25.75 7.78 5.68
C ALA A 57 24.92 9.07 5.55
N GLU A 58 23.60 9.01 5.74
CA GLU A 58 22.71 10.16 5.65
C GLU A 58 22.49 10.82 7.02
N ALA A 59 22.44 12.16 7.02
CA ALA A 59 22.28 12.95 8.24
C ALA A 59 20.80 13.12 8.60
N VAL A 60 20.33 12.43 9.64
CA VAL A 60 19.03 12.69 10.27
C VAL A 60 19.09 14.01 11.04
N GLN A 61 18.46 15.08 10.50
CA GLN A 61 18.29 16.35 11.20
C GLN A 61 17.05 16.29 12.12
N GLY A 62 17.18 16.66 13.40
CA GLY A 62 16.07 16.59 14.38
C GLY A 62 15.71 15.17 14.87
N PRO A 63 14.62 15.00 15.66
CA PRO A 63 14.09 13.67 15.95
C PRO A 63 13.68 12.97 14.64
N ASP A 64 13.81 11.64 14.61
CA ASP A 64 13.50 10.81 13.44
C ASP A 64 11.98 10.80 13.20
N ASP A 65 11.50 11.73 12.36
CA ASP A 65 10.08 11.95 12.02
C ASP A 65 9.67 11.19 10.73
N MET A 66 10.48 10.21 10.31
CA MET A 66 10.19 9.44 9.12
C MET A 66 9.03 8.48 9.38
N GLN A 67 7.96 8.66 8.62
CA GLN A 67 6.82 7.74 8.59
C GLN A 67 6.78 7.02 7.25
N THR A 68 6.34 5.77 7.25
CA THR A 68 6.07 5.07 5.99
C THR A 68 4.99 5.82 5.20
N SER A 69 5.06 5.77 3.87
CA SER A 69 4.06 6.49 3.05
C SER A 69 2.62 5.97 3.28
N TRP A 70 2.45 4.76 3.83
CA TRP A 70 1.16 4.22 4.25
C TRP A 70 0.50 5.03 5.38
N PHE A 71 1.27 5.81 6.14
CA PHE A 71 0.75 6.68 7.19
C PHE A 71 -0.36 7.61 6.70
N LEU A 72 -0.21 8.21 5.51
CA LEU A 72 -1.22 9.12 4.93
C LEU A 72 -2.54 8.42 4.57
N PRO A 73 -2.57 7.37 3.74
CA PRO A 73 -3.80 6.64 3.40
C PRO A 73 -4.40 5.88 4.60
N GLY A 74 -3.58 5.43 5.55
CA GLY A 74 -4.04 4.90 6.83
C GLY A 74 -4.83 5.95 7.62
N GLY A 75 -4.29 7.17 7.72
CA GLY A 75 -4.97 8.31 8.34
C GLY A 75 -6.21 8.74 7.58
N ALA A 76 -6.17 8.71 6.25
CA ALA A 76 -7.32 8.97 5.38
C ALA A 76 -8.46 7.95 5.60
N THR A 77 -8.11 6.70 5.93
CA THR A 77 -9.09 5.67 6.30
C THR A 77 -9.62 5.90 7.71
N ALA A 78 -8.75 6.11 8.70
CA ALA A 78 -9.12 6.31 10.10
C ALA A 78 -10.04 7.52 10.28
N ARG A 79 -9.78 8.63 9.58
CA ARG A 79 -10.59 9.86 9.67
C ARG A 79 -12.03 9.71 9.19
N ARG A 80 -12.36 8.65 8.42
CA ARG A 80 -13.74 8.37 7.97
C ARG A 80 -14.67 8.07 9.14
N ALA A 81 -14.15 7.48 10.20
CA ALA A 81 -14.93 7.10 11.38
C ALA A 81 -15.24 8.28 12.29
N ILE A 82 -14.59 9.43 12.07
CA ILE A 82 -14.63 10.61 12.93
C ILE A 82 -15.71 11.57 12.43
N ALA A 83 -16.54 12.03 13.35
CA ALA A 83 -17.63 12.96 13.08
C ALA A 83 -17.64 14.13 14.07
N PHE A 84 -18.24 15.22 13.62
CA PHE A 84 -18.62 16.33 14.47
C PHE A 84 -19.91 16.02 15.21
N VAL A 85 -19.96 16.35 16.49
CA VAL A 85 -21.09 16.06 17.38
C VAL A 85 -21.66 17.35 17.89
N GLU A 86 -22.97 17.51 17.78
CA GLU A 86 -23.71 18.60 18.41
C GLU A 86 -24.88 18.02 19.20
N ALA A 87 -25.02 18.41 20.46
CA ALA A 87 -26.11 17.98 21.31
C ALA A 87 -26.63 19.14 22.16
N THR A 88 -27.90 19.06 22.55
CA THR A 88 -28.51 20.01 23.49
C THR A 88 -28.92 19.26 24.75
N ALA A 89 -28.35 19.65 25.89
CA ALA A 89 -28.65 19.08 27.20
C ALA A 89 -29.10 20.18 28.16
N GLY A 90 -30.29 20.04 28.76
CA GLY A 90 -30.81 21.01 29.74
C GLY A 90 -30.89 22.46 29.22
N GLY A 91 -31.13 22.65 27.92
CA GLY A 91 -31.16 23.96 27.27
C GLY A 91 -29.79 24.57 26.93
N LYS A 92 -28.68 23.86 27.18
CA LYS A 92 -27.33 24.26 26.78
C LYS A 92 -26.89 23.48 25.54
N TRP A 93 -26.36 24.20 24.55
CA TRP A 93 -25.72 23.60 23.38
C TRP A 93 -24.30 23.17 23.71
N THR A 94 -23.94 21.97 23.26
CA THR A 94 -22.62 21.37 23.42
C THR A 94 -22.16 20.85 22.07
N ALA A 95 -20.87 20.96 21.80
CA ALA A 95 -20.26 20.41 20.60
C ALA A 95 -18.93 19.74 20.91
N GLY A 96 -18.59 18.76 20.08
CA GLY A 96 -17.38 17.97 20.25
C GLY A 96 -17.06 17.13 19.02
N THR A 97 -16.14 16.22 19.22
CA THR A 97 -15.76 15.19 18.27
C THR A 97 -16.25 13.83 18.78
N GLY A 98 -16.54 12.90 17.89
CA GLY A 98 -16.74 11.50 18.26
C GLY A 98 -16.41 10.58 17.09
N PHE A 99 -16.53 9.28 17.32
CA PHE A 99 -16.15 8.28 16.33
C PHE A 99 -16.94 6.98 16.43
N MET A 100 -17.12 6.31 15.30
CA MET A 100 -17.70 4.97 15.26
C MET A 100 -16.73 3.95 15.85
N ILE A 101 -17.19 3.03 16.71
CA ILE A 101 -16.39 1.90 17.22
C ILE A 101 -16.80 0.55 16.62
N SER A 102 -17.92 0.55 15.90
CA SER A 102 -18.46 -0.54 15.10
C SER A 102 -19.35 0.09 14.02
N PRO A 103 -19.93 -0.68 13.07
CA PRO A 103 -20.89 -0.12 12.11
C PRO A 103 -22.14 0.50 12.74
N THR A 104 -22.43 0.23 14.02
CA THR A 104 -23.69 0.61 14.67
C THR A 104 -23.53 1.45 15.92
N LEU A 105 -22.35 1.50 16.54
CA LEU A 105 -22.13 2.20 17.82
C LEU A 105 -21.15 3.37 17.65
N PHE A 106 -21.57 4.53 18.15
CA PHE A 106 -20.85 5.79 18.13
C PHE A 106 -20.39 6.18 19.54
N MET A 107 -19.13 6.59 19.67
CA MET A 107 -18.50 6.97 20.93
C MET A 107 -18.10 8.45 20.91
N THR A 108 -18.35 9.15 22.01
CA THR A 108 -17.79 10.46 22.33
C THR A 108 -17.66 10.57 23.85
N ASN A 109 -17.32 11.74 24.38
CA ASN A 109 -17.30 11.97 25.81
C ASN A 109 -18.70 12.09 26.42
N GLN A 110 -18.86 11.65 27.67
CA GLN A 110 -20.12 11.83 28.39
C GLN A 110 -20.43 13.30 28.65
N HIS A 111 -19.44 14.14 28.93
CA HIS A 111 -19.71 15.57 29.05
C HIS A 111 -20.17 16.26 27.74
N VAL A 112 -19.96 15.63 26.56
CA VAL A 112 -20.50 16.09 25.26
C VAL A 112 -21.93 15.57 25.07
N ILE A 113 -22.19 14.29 25.38
CA ILE A 113 -23.55 13.71 25.38
C ILE A 113 -23.85 13.17 26.78
N GLN A 114 -24.51 13.99 27.59
CA GLN A 114 -24.63 13.77 29.03
C GLN A 114 -25.51 12.59 29.41
N ASP A 115 -26.61 12.39 28.68
CA ASP A 115 -27.63 11.41 28.99
C ASP A 115 -28.42 11.01 27.71
N GLU A 116 -29.42 10.14 27.88
CA GLU A 116 -30.28 9.71 26.77
C GLU A 116 -31.08 10.87 26.14
N ALA A 117 -31.46 11.88 26.91
CA ALA A 117 -32.20 13.03 26.38
C ALA A 117 -31.31 13.90 25.49
N ALA A 118 -30.06 14.11 25.89
CA ALA A 118 -29.02 14.74 25.07
C ALA A 118 -28.73 13.91 23.82
N ALA A 119 -28.69 12.58 23.95
CA ALA A 119 -28.47 11.69 22.81
C ALA A 119 -29.61 11.76 21.78
N LEU A 120 -30.88 11.83 22.22
CA LEU A 120 -32.03 12.02 21.33
C LEU A 120 -31.98 13.34 20.56
N SER A 121 -31.47 14.41 21.20
CA SER A 121 -31.31 15.72 20.55
C SER A 121 -30.07 15.81 19.67
N ALA A 122 -29.11 14.90 19.84
CA ALA A 122 -27.82 14.95 19.18
C ALA A 122 -27.90 14.75 17.66
N GLN A 123 -26.98 15.42 16.96
CA GLN A 123 -26.72 15.27 15.54
C GLN A 123 -25.24 14.96 15.33
N ILE A 124 -24.99 13.94 14.53
CA ILE A 124 -23.65 13.46 14.17
C ILE A 124 -23.42 13.80 12.71
N THR A 125 -22.44 14.64 12.42
CA THR A 125 -22.12 15.10 11.07
C THR A 125 -20.79 14.48 10.62
N PHE A 126 -20.88 13.49 9.74
CA PHE A 126 -19.73 12.91 9.05
C PHE A 126 -19.31 13.79 7.87
N ASP A 127 -18.05 13.63 7.47
CA ASP A 127 -17.45 14.32 6.32
C ASP A 127 -17.52 15.85 6.36
N ARG A 128 -17.66 16.43 7.57
CA ARG A 128 -17.48 17.87 7.82
C ARG A 128 -16.00 18.24 7.70
N GLU A 129 -15.46 18.21 6.51
CA GLU A 129 -14.03 18.38 6.23
C GLU A 129 -13.82 19.03 4.86
N MET A 130 -12.62 19.56 4.64
CA MET A 130 -12.24 20.08 3.34
C MET A 130 -11.96 18.93 2.37
N GLY A 131 -12.43 19.07 1.15
CA GLY A 131 -12.10 18.23 0.00
C GLY A 131 -10.77 18.60 -0.62
N ASP A 132 -10.36 17.78 -1.58
CA ASP A 132 -9.04 17.84 -2.19
C ASP A 132 -8.88 19.10 -3.06
N ASP A 133 -9.99 19.72 -3.46
CA ASP A 133 -10.09 21.00 -4.16
C ASP A 133 -10.17 22.22 -3.22
N GLY A 134 -10.09 22.00 -1.91
CA GLY A 134 -10.25 23.06 -0.91
C GLY A 134 -11.70 23.53 -0.73
N SER A 135 -12.70 22.82 -1.27
CA SER A 135 -14.12 23.05 -0.98
C SER A 135 -14.60 22.20 0.19
N MET A 136 -15.74 22.50 0.80
CA MET A 136 -16.32 21.62 1.82
C MET A 136 -16.90 20.36 1.17
N ARG A 137 -16.57 19.19 1.70
CA ARG A 137 -17.18 17.93 1.24
C ARG A 137 -18.68 17.89 1.60
N PRO A 138 -19.49 17.18 0.79
CA PRO A 138 -20.86 16.88 1.17
C PRO A 138 -20.91 16.15 2.51
N THR A 139 -21.65 16.70 3.47
CA THR A 139 -21.78 16.10 4.79
C THR A 139 -22.93 15.10 4.82
N THR A 140 -22.83 14.13 5.73
CA THR A 140 -23.94 13.22 6.03
C THR A 140 -24.26 13.32 7.52
N VAL A 141 -25.54 13.57 7.83
CA VAL A 141 -26.01 13.85 9.19
C VAL A 141 -26.89 12.71 9.68
N PHE A 142 -26.63 12.23 10.88
CA PHE A 142 -27.40 11.19 11.56
C PHE A 142 -27.93 11.69 12.91
N ARG A 143 -29.07 11.14 13.35
CA ARG A 143 -29.46 11.15 14.77
C ARG A 143 -28.84 9.95 15.48
N LEU A 144 -28.81 10.00 16.80
CA LEU A 144 -28.56 8.83 17.62
C LEU A 144 -29.88 8.14 18.00
N ALA A 145 -29.78 6.86 18.39
CA ALA A 145 -30.89 6.00 18.79
C ALA A 145 -30.64 5.40 20.19
N PRO A 146 -30.68 6.22 21.26
CA PRO A 146 -30.41 5.75 22.63
C PRO A 146 -31.38 4.65 23.10
N GLU A 147 -32.59 4.61 22.54
CA GLU A 147 -33.57 3.55 22.80
C GLU A 147 -33.03 2.17 22.39
N ARG A 148 -32.29 2.10 21.28
CA ARG A 148 -31.64 0.87 20.79
C ARG A 148 -30.41 0.52 21.63
N PHE A 149 -29.56 1.50 21.88
CA PHE A 149 -28.38 1.33 22.74
C PHE A 149 -27.90 2.67 23.28
N ALA A 150 -27.72 2.75 24.60
CA ALA A 150 -26.99 3.83 25.24
C ALA A 150 -26.27 3.30 26.48
N LEU A 151 -25.00 3.68 26.63
CA LEU A 151 -24.20 3.46 27.82
C LEU A 151 -23.35 4.70 28.11
N PHE A 152 -23.36 5.12 29.37
CA PHE A 152 -22.61 6.28 29.84
C PHE A 152 -21.69 5.85 30.98
N SER A 153 -20.50 6.44 31.03
CA SER A 153 -19.62 6.45 32.21
C SER A 153 -19.42 7.89 32.64
N GLN A 154 -19.49 8.11 33.96
CA GLN A 154 -19.42 9.46 34.51
C GLN A 154 -18.07 10.11 34.21
N GLN A 155 -18.06 11.44 34.21
CA GLN A 155 -16.87 12.22 33.92
C GLN A 155 -15.68 11.87 34.84
N GLU A 156 -15.97 11.56 36.10
CA GLU A 156 -15.01 11.18 37.15
C GLU A 156 -14.42 9.77 36.96
N GLU A 157 -15.09 8.93 36.18
CA GLU A 157 -14.70 7.56 35.84
C GLU A 157 -13.94 7.56 34.51
N LEU A 158 -14.61 7.25 33.40
CA LEU A 158 -14.02 7.09 32.07
C LEU A 158 -14.60 8.07 31.04
N ASP A 159 -15.57 8.90 31.43
CA ASP A 159 -16.16 9.97 30.64
C ASP A 159 -16.48 9.58 29.18
N TYR A 160 -17.19 8.48 28.96
CA TYR A 160 -17.62 8.12 27.61
C TYR A 160 -19.15 8.05 27.53
N ALA A 161 -19.67 8.45 26.38
CA ALA A 161 -21.01 8.16 25.92
C ALA A 161 -20.91 7.23 24.71
N LEU A 162 -21.50 6.05 24.81
CA LEU A 162 -21.58 5.06 23.74
C LEU A 162 -23.04 4.85 23.37
N VAL A 163 -23.43 5.25 22.17
CA VAL A 163 -24.83 5.29 21.73
C VAL A 163 -24.96 4.67 20.34
N ALA A 164 -26.08 3.99 20.07
CA ALA A 164 -26.36 3.49 18.72
C ALA A 164 -26.55 4.65 17.72
N LEU A 165 -26.00 4.47 16.52
CA LEU A 165 -26.29 5.32 15.38
C LEU A 165 -27.74 5.09 14.94
N GLY A 166 -28.48 6.19 14.81
CA GLY A 166 -29.89 6.20 14.46
C GLY A 166 -30.11 6.49 12.98
N ARG A 167 -31.27 7.08 12.68
CA ARG A 167 -31.67 7.40 11.30
C ARG A 167 -30.79 8.49 10.68
N LYS A 168 -30.55 8.36 9.38
CA LYS A 168 -29.99 9.43 8.55
C LYS A 168 -31.00 10.58 8.42
N VAL A 169 -30.52 11.80 8.59
CA VAL A 169 -31.30 13.05 8.51
C VAL A 169 -31.04 13.77 7.20
N ALA A 170 -29.79 13.78 6.74
CA ALA A 170 -29.36 14.46 5.51
C ALA A 170 -28.11 13.79 4.92
N GLY A 171 -27.89 14.00 3.62
CA GLY A 171 -26.74 13.48 2.87
C GLY A 171 -26.88 12.04 2.37
N ASP A 172 -25.98 11.64 1.48
CA ASP A 172 -26.07 10.37 0.76
C ASP A 172 -25.18 9.26 1.33
N GLY A 173 -24.29 9.56 2.27
CA GLY A 173 -23.38 8.57 2.85
C GLY A 173 -24.09 7.41 3.55
N ASP A 174 -23.53 6.20 3.38
CA ASP A 174 -23.97 4.99 4.07
C ASP A 174 -23.17 4.79 5.36
N PRO A 175 -23.79 4.40 6.49
CA PRO A 175 -23.08 4.05 7.72
C PRO A 175 -21.88 3.11 7.54
N ARG A 176 -21.96 2.19 6.56
CA ARG A 176 -20.89 1.22 6.24
C ARG A 176 -19.65 1.88 5.64
N ASP A 177 -19.78 3.08 5.07
CA ASP A 177 -18.70 3.83 4.43
C ASP A 177 -17.87 4.66 5.42
N PHE A 178 -18.38 4.89 6.62
CA PHE A 178 -17.68 5.67 7.65
C PHE A 178 -16.63 4.85 8.41
N ARG A 179 -16.53 3.52 8.19
CA ARG A 179 -15.58 2.66 8.92
C ARG A 179 -15.77 2.77 10.45
N TYR A 180 -14.84 2.24 11.22
CA TYR A 180 -14.89 2.25 12.68
C TYR A 180 -13.50 2.09 13.30
N CYS A 181 -13.34 2.56 14.53
CA CYS A 181 -12.14 2.44 15.34
C CYS A 181 -12.28 1.27 16.32
N VAL A 182 -11.48 0.22 16.12
CA VAL A 182 -11.55 -1.01 16.93
C VAL A 182 -11.04 -0.74 18.35
N LEU A 183 -11.85 -1.10 19.36
CA LEU A 183 -11.44 -1.08 20.76
C LEU A 183 -10.54 -2.29 21.04
N SER A 184 -9.49 -2.12 21.85
CA SER A 184 -8.60 -3.21 22.21
C SER A 184 -7.95 -2.96 23.58
N ASP A 185 -7.80 -4.02 24.38
CA ASP A 185 -7.14 -4.01 25.69
C ASP A 185 -5.63 -4.32 25.63
N ARG A 186 -5.10 -4.55 24.43
CA ARG A 186 -3.70 -4.88 24.21
C ARG A 186 -2.75 -3.86 24.85
N PRO A 187 -1.71 -4.32 25.59
CA PRO A 187 -0.77 -3.44 26.25
C PRO A 187 0.24 -2.81 25.28
N ASP A 188 0.47 -3.40 24.12
CA ASP A 188 1.52 -3.00 23.17
C ASP A 188 1.10 -1.89 22.18
N LYS A 189 -0.09 -1.31 22.32
CA LYS A 189 -0.56 -0.25 21.40
C LYS A 189 0.12 1.11 21.62
N HIS A 190 0.73 1.31 22.78
CA HIS A 190 1.37 2.57 23.13
C HIS A 190 2.57 2.36 24.06
N VAL A 191 3.60 3.19 23.86
CA VAL A 191 4.77 3.29 24.74
C VAL A 191 5.08 4.76 25.01
N ILE A 192 5.56 5.06 26.21
CA ILE A 192 5.95 6.42 26.56
C ILE A 192 7.07 6.89 25.62
N GLY A 193 6.98 8.13 25.14
CA GLY A 193 7.89 8.76 24.18
C GLY A 193 7.47 8.66 22.72
N MET A 194 6.40 7.91 22.38
CA MET A 194 5.90 7.82 21.00
C MET A 194 5.04 9.01 20.58
N ASN A 195 4.83 9.18 19.27
CA ASN A 195 3.88 10.15 18.71
C ASN A 195 2.43 9.66 18.81
N MET A 196 1.50 10.61 18.96
CA MET A 196 0.06 10.42 19.21
C MET A 196 -0.74 11.24 18.20
N ASN A 197 -1.41 10.59 17.26
CA ASN A 197 -2.12 11.27 16.16
C ASN A 197 -3.57 11.51 16.56
N ILE A 198 -4.05 12.76 16.52
CA ILE A 198 -5.43 13.12 16.89
C ILE A 198 -6.20 13.65 15.69
N VAL A 199 -7.44 13.20 15.54
CA VAL A 199 -8.37 13.67 14.48
C VAL A 199 -9.61 14.25 15.15
N GLN A 200 -9.93 15.50 14.84
CA GLN A 200 -10.76 16.36 15.69
C GLN A 200 -11.47 17.48 14.92
N HIS A 201 -12.46 18.11 15.57
CA HIS A 201 -13.17 19.30 15.10
C HIS A 201 -12.94 20.50 16.03
N PRO A 202 -11.73 21.08 16.04
CA PRO A 202 -11.41 22.21 16.92
C PRO A 202 -12.25 23.43 16.52
N ASN A 203 -12.77 24.13 17.51
CA ASN A 203 -13.74 25.23 17.42
C ASN A 203 -14.96 24.94 16.54
N GLY A 204 -15.34 23.67 16.36
CA GLY A 204 -16.40 23.26 15.43
C GLY A 204 -16.08 23.48 13.95
N LEU A 205 -14.81 23.76 13.64
CA LEU A 205 -14.28 23.90 12.29
C LEU A 205 -14.34 22.55 11.54
N PRO A 206 -14.15 22.58 10.21
CA PRO A 206 -13.94 21.36 9.44
C PRO A 206 -12.82 20.51 10.06
N LYS A 207 -12.94 19.19 9.92
CA LYS A 207 -12.05 18.19 10.53
C LYS A 207 -10.59 18.54 10.34
N MET A 208 -9.83 18.52 11.43
CA MET A 208 -8.40 18.77 11.47
C MET A 208 -7.67 17.60 12.10
N ILE A 209 -6.37 17.55 11.86
CA ILE A 209 -5.48 16.49 12.30
C ILE A 209 -4.24 17.10 12.94
N ALA A 210 -3.86 16.64 14.13
CA ALA A 210 -2.57 16.99 14.73
C ALA A 210 -1.69 15.74 14.81
N ILE A 211 -0.57 15.80 14.08
CA ILE A 211 0.39 14.70 13.85
C ILE A 211 1.85 15.14 14.12
N ARG A 212 2.05 16.39 14.52
CA ARG A 212 3.35 16.97 14.85
C ARG A 212 3.29 17.51 16.27
N ASN A 213 4.45 17.53 16.95
CA ASN A 213 4.57 17.97 18.35
C ASN A 213 3.60 17.24 19.28
N ASN A 214 3.48 15.93 19.09
CA ASN A 214 2.35 15.14 19.57
C ASN A 214 2.78 13.96 20.48
N ILE A 215 3.59 14.20 21.51
CA ILE A 215 4.34 13.16 22.22
C ILE A 215 3.56 12.59 23.42
N LEU A 216 3.52 11.27 23.57
CA LEU A 216 3.06 10.58 24.78
C LEU A 216 4.08 10.72 25.91
N GLN A 217 3.71 11.38 27.01
CA GLN A 217 4.64 11.70 28.09
C GLN A 217 4.44 10.86 29.34
N TYR A 218 3.21 10.45 29.63
CA TYR A 218 2.93 9.69 30.84
C TYR A 218 1.73 8.76 30.68
N ARG A 219 1.69 7.72 31.50
CA ARG A 219 0.62 6.72 31.51
C ARG A 219 0.22 6.39 32.94
N THR A 220 -1.08 6.54 33.23
CA THR A 220 -1.72 6.00 34.44
C THR A 220 -2.51 4.74 34.08
N GLU A 221 -3.13 4.08 35.06
CA GLU A 221 -4.06 2.97 34.78
C GLU A 221 -5.28 3.39 33.96
N ARG A 222 -5.68 4.67 34.07
CA ARG A 222 -6.89 5.23 33.48
C ARG A 222 -6.62 6.05 32.23
N THR A 223 -5.53 6.81 32.21
CA THR A 223 -5.31 7.90 31.25
C THR A 223 -3.90 7.94 30.70
N LEU A 224 -3.77 8.60 29.55
CA LEU A 224 -2.52 8.97 28.90
C LEU A 224 -2.38 10.49 28.96
N LEU A 225 -1.20 10.96 29.33
CA LEU A 225 -0.84 12.38 29.25
C LEU A 225 0.07 12.58 28.04
N TYR A 226 -0.32 13.47 27.14
CA TYR A 226 0.42 13.74 25.92
C TYR A 226 0.38 15.22 25.57
N GLU A 227 1.37 15.67 24.81
CA GLU A 227 1.34 16.99 24.19
C GLU A 227 0.74 16.84 22.80
N THR A 228 -0.10 17.78 22.38
CA THR A 228 -0.61 17.92 21.00
C THR A 228 -1.43 19.21 20.93
N ASP A 229 -1.68 19.68 19.72
CA ASP A 229 -2.55 20.84 19.49
C ASP A 229 -4.02 20.42 19.57
N THR A 230 -4.76 20.94 20.54
CA THR A 230 -6.21 20.76 20.72
C THR A 230 -6.85 22.10 21.07
N ASP A 231 -8.14 22.26 20.77
CA ASP A 231 -8.90 23.45 21.16
C ASP A 231 -10.33 23.04 21.58
N HIS A 232 -11.17 24.01 21.95
CA HIS A 232 -12.58 23.76 22.23
C HIS A 232 -13.23 22.93 21.11
N GLY A 233 -14.06 21.93 21.42
CA GLY A 233 -14.63 21.03 20.40
C GLY A 233 -13.77 19.81 20.03
N SER A 234 -12.52 19.74 20.50
CA SER A 234 -11.69 18.53 20.42
C SER A 234 -12.16 17.40 21.35
N SER A 235 -12.93 17.72 22.40
CA SER A 235 -13.49 16.72 23.33
C SER A 235 -14.17 15.58 22.59
N GLY A 236 -13.74 14.36 22.88
CA GLY A 236 -14.27 13.12 22.33
C GLY A 236 -13.52 12.65 21.08
N ALA A 237 -12.44 13.34 20.70
CA ALA A 237 -11.59 12.96 19.58
C ALA A 237 -10.87 11.62 19.82
N ALA A 238 -10.74 10.88 18.72
CA ALA A 238 -9.95 9.67 18.68
C ALA A 238 -8.46 10.01 18.67
N VAL A 239 -7.70 9.36 19.54
CA VAL A 239 -6.23 9.46 19.59
C VAL A 239 -5.63 8.14 19.16
N PHE A 240 -4.70 8.18 18.23
CA PHE A 240 -4.09 7.04 17.54
C PHE A 240 -2.57 6.98 17.76
N ASN A 241 -1.97 5.80 17.56
CA ASN A 241 -0.54 5.67 17.30
C ASN A 241 -0.22 5.84 15.80
N ASP A 242 1.04 5.69 15.39
CA ASP A 242 1.45 5.80 13.97
C ASP A 242 0.95 4.67 13.07
N ALA A 243 0.49 3.56 13.68
CA ALA A 243 -0.19 2.47 12.99
C ALA A 243 -1.71 2.71 12.86
N TRP A 244 -2.21 3.91 13.20
CA TRP A 244 -3.63 4.26 13.24
C TRP A 244 -4.49 3.38 14.16
N GLU A 245 -3.88 2.80 15.20
CA GLU A 245 -4.61 2.06 16.23
C GLU A 245 -5.12 3.01 17.30
N LEU A 246 -6.38 2.83 17.71
CA LEU A 246 -6.99 3.67 18.73
C LEU A 246 -6.38 3.41 20.13
N VAL A 247 -5.77 4.43 20.71
CA VAL A 247 -5.05 4.37 22.00
C VAL A 247 -5.75 5.12 23.13
N ALA A 248 -6.39 6.25 22.82
CA ALA A 248 -7.16 7.01 23.81
C ALA A 248 -8.39 7.73 23.22
N LEU A 249 -9.32 8.08 24.11
CA LEU A 249 -10.40 9.04 23.90
C LEU A 249 -9.98 10.37 24.53
N HIS A 250 -9.79 11.43 23.74
CA HIS A 250 -9.38 12.74 24.26
C HIS A 250 -10.51 13.34 25.10
N HIS A 251 -10.21 13.73 26.35
CA HIS A 251 -11.21 14.23 27.31
C HIS A 251 -10.90 15.64 27.82
N PHE A 252 -9.62 15.95 28.10
CA PHE A 252 -9.20 17.24 28.64
C PHE A 252 -7.93 17.77 27.95
N GLY A 253 -7.85 19.09 27.79
CA GLY A 253 -6.64 19.83 27.44
C GLY A 253 -6.65 21.20 28.12
N GLU A 254 -5.48 21.68 28.55
CA GLU A 254 -5.32 23.04 29.07
C GLU A 254 -4.84 23.98 27.96
N PRO A 255 -5.63 25.01 27.59
CA PRO A 255 -5.05 26.26 27.13
C PRO A 255 -5.38 27.37 28.14
N PHE A 256 -4.47 28.34 28.27
CA PHE A 256 -4.61 29.59 29.04
C PHE A 256 -4.47 29.51 30.58
N LEU A 257 -3.26 29.81 31.09
CA LEU A 257 -2.92 31.08 31.80
C LEU A 257 -1.51 31.02 32.43
N GLU A 258 -0.54 31.71 31.78
CA GLU A 258 0.72 32.32 32.32
C GLU A 258 1.78 31.50 33.08
N ARG A 259 3.07 31.88 33.11
CA ARG A 259 3.95 32.69 32.26
C ARG A 259 5.34 32.51 32.86
N LYS A 260 6.22 31.93 32.06
CA LYS A 260 7.67 31.99 32.24
C LYS A 260 8.27 31.33 33.49
N ASP A 261 9.45 30.75 33.35
CA ASP A 261 10.26 30.24 34.46
C ASP A 261 10.91 31.38 35.26
N GLU A 262 11.67 31.01 36.29
CA GLU A 262 12.45 31.91 37.16
C GLU A 262 13.44 32.81 36.38
N ASN A 263 13.72 32.48 35.11
CA ASN A 263 14.60 33.20 34.18
C ASN A 263 13.85 34.00 33.11
N GLY A 264 12.51 33.99 33.11
CA GLY A 264 11.70 34.72 32.13
C GLY A 264 11.45 33.99 30.80
N ASN A 265 11.71 32.68 30.70
CA ASN A 265 11.47 31.86 29.51
C ASN A 265 10.10 31.18 29.55
N PRO A 266 9.28 31.19 28.49
CA PRO A 266 7.97 30.53 28.48
C PRO A 266 8.09 29.06 28.88
N ILE A 267 7.35 28.62 29.91
CA ILE A 267 7.22 27.19 30.24
C ILE A 267 6.08 26.63 29.38
N PRO A 268 6.35 25.69 28.47
CA PRO A 268 5.30 24.98 27.76
C PRO A 268 4.69 23.95 28.70
N THR A 269 3.46 24.14 29.14
CA THR A 269 2.68 23.05 29.75
C THR A 269 1.31 22.93 29.09
N ASN A 270 1.30 22.88 27.74
CA ASN A 270 0.12 22.43 27.01
C ASN A 270 0.04 20.90 27.13
N VAL A 271 -0.73 20.39 28.08
CA VAL A 271 -0.78 18.97 28.42
C VAL A 271 -2.19 18.48 28.26
N ASN A 272 -2.34 17.42 27.48
CA ASN A 272 -3.61 16.81 27.19
C ASN A 272 -3.77 15.50 27.97
N GLU A 273 -5.00 15.20 28.35
CA GLU A 273 -5.40 13.92 28.93
C GLU A 273 -6.38 13.19 28.01
N GLY A 274 -6.06 11.93 27.71
CA GLY A 274 -6.96 11.00 27.04
C GLY A 274 -7.23 9.79 27.91
N VAL A 275 -8.49 9.35 27.96
CA VAL A 275 -8.89 8.11 28.63
C VAL A 275 -8.41 6.92 27.82
N ARG A 276 -7.72 5.97 28.46
CA ARG A 276 -7.15 4.80 27.80
C ARG A 276 -8.25 3.92 27.22
N ILE A 277 -8.13 3.58 25.94
CA ILE A 277 -9.06 2.63 25.30
C ILE A 277 -9.04 1.26 26.00
N SER A 278 -7.89 0.83 26.53
CA SER A 278 -7.82 -0.41 27.32
C SER A 278 -8.62 -0.34 28.62
N ALA A 279 -8.83 0.84 29.21
CA ALA A 279 -9.68 1.00 30.38
C ALA A 279 -11.16 0.99 29.99
N ILE A 280 -11.53 1.69 28.92
CA ILE A 280 -12.88 1.68 28.35
C ILE A 280 -13.28 0.27 27.90
N TYR A 281 -12.40 -0.46 27.20
CA TYR A 281 -12.66 -1.84 26.75
C TYR A 281 -12.98 -2.77 27.93
N ARG A 282 -12.15 -2.76 28.98
CA ARG A 282 -12.37 -3.59 30.17
C ARG A 282 -13.69 -3.25 30.84
N HIS A 283 -13.96 -1.96 31.05
CA HIS A 283 -15.22 -1.51 31.62
C HIS A 283 -16.44 -1.93 30.79
N LEU A 284 -16.39 -1.81 29.46
CA LEU A 284 -17.45 -2.26 28.56
C LEU A 284 -17.61 -3.79 28.58
N SER A 285 -16.51 -4.53 28.63
CA SER A 285 -16.52 -5.99 28.75
C SER A 285 -17.20 -6.44 30.05
N ASP A 286 -16.90 -5.79 31.17
CA ASP A 286 -17.53 -6.09 32.47
C ASP A 286 -19.04 -5.77 32.44
N ARG A 287 -19.42 -4.68 31.76
CA ARG A 287 -20.82 -4.27 31.59
C ARG A 287 -21.62 -5.20 30.68
N LEU A 288 -20.98 -6.03 29.86
CA LEU A 288 -21.65 -6.93 28.91
C LEU A 288 -22.64 -7.89 29.61
N ALA A 289 -22.30 -8.35 30.82
CA ALA A 289 -23.15 -9.25 31.61
C ALA A 289 -24.45 -8.57 32.08
N SER A 290 -24.44 -7.24 32.25
CA SER A 290 -25.57 -6.44 32.73
C SER A 290 -26.56 -6.02 31.64
N LEU A 291 -26.19 -6.16 30.36
CA LEU A 291 -27.05 -5.85 29.22
C LEU A 291 -27.89 -7.06 28.82
N ASP A 292 -29.02 -6.85 28.15
CA ASP A 292 -29.90 -7.88 27.60
C ASP A 292 -30.24 -7.65 26.11
N GLY A 293 -30.78 -8.70 25.46
CA GLY A 293 -31.24 -8.67 24.08
C GLY A 293 -30.29 -8.02 23.07
N GLU A 294 -30.85 -7.14 22.22
CA GLU A 294 -30.13 -6.39 21.18
C GLU A 294 -28.96 -5.59 21.76
N ARG A 295 -29.10 -5.03 22.97
CA ARG A 295 -28.05 -4.20 23.58
C ARG A 295 -26.78 -5.01 23.85
N ARG A 296 -26.94 -6.22 24.38
CA ARG A 296 -25.82 -7.12 24.63
C ARG A 296 -25.13 -7.52 23.32
N ASP A 297 -25.90 -7.81 22.29
CA ASP A 297 -25.37 -8.28 21.01
C ASP A 297 -24.62 -7.18 20.26
N LEU A 298 -25.14 -5.94 20.27
CA LEU A 298 -24.44 -4.78 19.70
C LEU A 298 -23.09 -4.52 20.38
N LEU A 299 -23.05 -4.57 21.72
CA LEU A 299 -21.80 -4.36 22.44
C LEU A 299 -20.82 -5.52 22.24
N ARG A 300 -21.31 -6.77 22.27
CA ARG A 300 -20.48 -7.95 22.02
C ARG A 300 -19.83 -7.87 20.64
N ALA A 301 -20.62 -7.59 19.61
CA ALA A 301 -20.13 -7.43 18.25
C ALA A 301 -19.02 -6.37 18.17
N ALA A 302 -19.19 -5.22 18.83
CA ALA A 302 -18.17 -4.17 18.85
C ALA A 302 -16.87 -4.59 19.55
N LEU A 303 -16.94 -5.36 20.65
CA LEU A 303 -15.76 -5.84 21.37
C LEU A 303 -15.06 -6.98 20.62
N ASP A 304 -15.80 -7.86 19.96
CA ASP A 304 -15.26 -9.00 19.21
C ASP A 304 -14.52 -8.60 17.92
N LEU A 305 -14.75 -7.39 17.39
CA LEU A 305 -13.94 -6.82 16.30
C LEU A 305 -12.44 -6.83 16.63
N SER A 306 -12.07 -6.73 17.91
CA SER A 306 -10.68 -6.82 18.37
C SER A 306 -10.06 -8.19 18.19
N LYS A 307 -10.87 -9.25 18.30
CA LYS A 307 -10.47 -10.65 18.13
C LYS A 307 -10.32 -11.02 16.65
N THR A 308 -11.19 -10.49 15.81
CA THR A 308 -11.04 -10.55 14.34
C THR A 308 -9.84 -9.71 13.87
N ALA A 309 -9.58 -8.57 14.50
CA ALA A 309 -8.37 -7.77 14.24
C ALA A 309 -7.08 -8.42 14.79
N LEU A 310 -7.16 -9.28 15.81
CA LEU A 310 -6.04 -10.07 16.32
C LEU A 310 -5.56 -11.11 15.30
N GLU A 311 -6.47 -11.70 14.52
CA GLU A 311 -6.10 -12.53 13.35
C GLU A 311 -5.42 -11.70 12.24
N GLN A 312 -5.71 -10.40 12.15
CA GLN A 312 -5.04 -9.44 11.25
C GLN A 312 -3.68 -8.92 11.75
N THR A 313 -3.23 -9.30 12.97
CA THR A 313 -1.86 -9.01 13.43
C THR A 313 -0.86 -10.13 13.10
N GLY A 314 -1.32 -11.24 12.53
CA GLY A 314 -0.50 -11.98 11.58
C GLY A 314 -0.21 -11.06 10.40
N GLY A 315 1.08 -10.83 10.08
CA GLY A 315 1.45 -9.90 8.99
C GLY A 315 0.58 -10.17 7.76
N ARG A 316 0.08 -9.10 7.12
CA ARG A 316 -0.91 -9.16 6.03
C ARG A 316 -0.69 -10.41 5.19
N ARG A 317 -1.65 -11.33 5.27
CA ARG A 317 -1.65 -12.55 4.47
C ARG A 317 -2.63 -12.35 3.34
N LEU A 318 -2.26 -12.88 2.19
CA LEU A 318 -3.17 -12.90 1.07
C LEU A 318 -4.39 -13.75 1.44
N SER A 319 -5.59 -13.22 1.23
CA SER A 319 -6.81 -13.99 1.45
C SER A 319 -7.06 -14.94 0.28
N PRO A 320 -7.75 -16.07 0.51
CA PRO A 320 -8.13 -17.02 -0.54
C PRO A 320 -8.92 -16.34 -1.68
N PRO A 321 -8.99 -16.97 -2.87
CA PRO A 321 -9.79 -16.47 -3.97
C PRO A 321 -11.25 -16.25 -3.56
N HIS A 322 -11.80 -15.07 -3.84
CA HIS A 322 -13.21 -14.79 -3.60
C HIS A 322 -14.07 -15.42 -4.71
N PRO A 323 -15.19 -16.10 -4.39
CA PRO A 323 -16.12 -16.54 -5.41
C PRO A 323 -16.67 -15.32 -6.17
N SER A 324 -16.58 -15.35 -7.49
CA SER A 324 -17.16 -14.31 -8.34
C SER A 324 -18.69 -14.39 -8.25
N ALA A 325 -19.37 -13.24 -8.35
CA ALA A 325 -20.83 -13.16 -8.32
C ALA A 325 -21.53 -13.96 -9.45
N ASP A 326 -20.77 -14.42 -10.44
CA ASP A 326 -21.23 -15.28 -11.54
C ASP A 326 -21.23 -16.79 -11.19
N ALA A 327 -20.77 -17.18 -9.99
CA ALA A 327 -20.70 -18.58 -9.56
C ALA A 327 -21.90 -18.98 -8.68
N GLN A 328 -23.12 -18.87 -9.20
CA GLN A 328 -24.29 -19.54 -8.62
C GLN A 328 -25.32 -19.89 -9.71
N GLU A 329 -25.16 -21.07 -10.32
CA GLU A 329 -26.25 -22.04 -10.53
C GLU A 329 -25.68 -23.33 -11.16
N SER A 330 -25.48 -24.35 -10.32
CA SER A 330 -25.82 -25.76 -10.60
C SER A 330 -25.25 -26.65 -9.49
N LEU A 331 -26.04 -26.83 -8.44
CA LEU A 331 -25.92 -28.01 -7.59
C LEU A 331 -26.60 -29.16 -8.32
N VAL A 332 -25.81 -30.04 -8.94
CA VAL A 332 -26.17 -31.44 -9.13
C VAL A 332 -24.97 -32.26 -8.69
N ILE A 333 -24.95 -32.62 -7.41
CA ILE A 333 -24.06 -33.66 -6.91
C ILE A 333 -24.86 -34.95 -7.02
N GLY A 334 -24.53 -35.75 -8.04
CA GLY A 334 -24.85 -37.17 -8.05
C GLY A 334 -24.05 -37.87 -6.95
N GLU A 335 -24.74 -38.62 -6.13
CA GLU A 335 -24.14 -39.56 -5.18
C GLU A 335 -23.35 -40.64 -5.91
N GLU A 336 -22.13 -40.89 -5.42
CA GLU A 336 -21.35 -42.14 -5.38
C GLU A 336 -19.92 -41.66 -5.09
N GLY A 337 -19.21 -41.96 -4.01
CA GLY A 337 -19.24 -43.05 -3.06
C GLY A 337 -17.76 -43.29 -2.67
N VAL A 338 -17.52 -43.73 -1.43
CA VAL A 338 -16.26 -44.32 -0.91
C VAL A 338 -15.24 -43.39 -0.22
N MET A 339 -15.46 -43.23 1.10
CA MET A 339 -14.61 -43.66 2.23
C MET A 339 -13.07 -43.45 2.20
N ALA A 340 -12.63 -42.50 3.02
CA ALA A 340 -11.63 -42.56 4.12
C ALA A 340 -10.43 -43.53 4.09
N SER A 341 -9.23 -43.02 4.45
CA SER A 341 -8.59 -43.31 5.75
C SER A 341 -7.27 -42.55 5.98
N GLU A 342 -7.09 -42.05 7.21
CA GLU A 342 -5.88 -41.47 7.81
C GLU A 342 -4.74 -42.47 8.05
N ALA A 343 -3.51 -41.94 8.20
CA ALA A 343 -2.48 -42.24 9.22
C ALA A 343 -1.10 -41.84 8.66
N GLY A 344 -0.14 -41.23 9.36
CA GLY A 344 0.05 -40.88 10.75
C GLY A 344 1.55 -40.58 10.99
N GLY A 345 1.86 -39.81 12.04
CA GLY A 345 3.17 -39.74 12.72
C GLY A 345 4.26 -38.86 12.09
N ASN A 346 4.60 -37.69 12.64
CA ASN A 346 5.46 -37.37 13.81
C ASN A 346 6.99 -37.43 13.58
N GLU A 347 7.58 -36.22 13.61
CA GLU A 347 8.85 -35.84 14.28
C GLU A 347 10.19 -35.79 13.50
N ILE A 348 10.97 -34.78 13.90
CA ILE A 348 12.13 -34.10 13.30
C ILE A 348 13.44 -34.56 13.97
N LYS A 349 14.57 -34.58 13.25
CA LYS A 349 15.88 -34.26 13.87
C LYS A 349 16.91 -33.68 12.90
N VAL A 350 17.43 -32.52 13.28
CA VAL A 350 18.50 -31.72 12.68
C VAL A 350 19.85 -32.18 13.24
N THR A 351 20.92 -32.11 12.44
CA THR A 351 22.30 -32.03 12.95
C THR A 351 23.11 -31.09 12.06
N ILE A 352 23.58 -30.00 12.66
CA ILE A 352 24.53 -29.02 12.10
C ILE A 352 25.90 -29.33 12.71
N PRO A 353 26.98 -29.29 11.94
CA PRO A 353 28.27 -28.84 12.45
C PRO A 353 28.76 -27.58 11.71
N ILE A 354 29.14 -26.59 12.51
CA ILE A 354 29.79 -25.31 12.14
C ILE A 354 31.32 -25.51 12.00
N GLU A 355 31.98 -24.50 11.41
CA GLU A 355 33.40 -24.04 11.57
C GLU A 355 34.34 -24.38 10.38
N VAL A 356 35.15 -23.47 9.80
CA VAL A 356 36.15 -22.52 10.36
C VAL A 356 36.45 -21.33 9.41
N SER A 357 36.87 -20.20 9.98
CA SER A 357 37.30 -18.94 9.32
C SER A 357 38.82 -18.88 9.06
N VAL A 358 39.27 -18.18 8.00
CA VAL A 358 40.62 -17.58 7.94
C VAL A 358 40.62 -16.24 7.19
N ARG A 359 41.26 -15.23 7.82
CA ARG A 359 41.45 -13.85 7.37
C ARG A 359 42.95 -13.56 7.29
N VAL A 360 43.42 -12.99 6.19
CA VAL A 360 44.73 -12.31 6.03
C VAL A 360 44.49 -11.27 4.93
N GLY A 361 44.68 -9.96 5.07
CA GLY A 361 45.61 -9.17 5.87
C GLY A 361 46.55 -8.44 4.89
N GLY A 362 46.41 -7.11 4.75
CA GLY A 362 47.34 -6.31 3.95
C GLY A 362 46.80 -4.96 3.49
N SER A 363 46.94 -3.94 4.34
CA SER A 363 46.86 -2.52 3.98
C SER A 363 48.24 -2.01 3.54
N TYR A 364 48.31 -1.01 2.66
CA TYR A 364 49.17 0.21 2.66
C TYR A 364 48.76 1.04 1.40
N ALA A 365 48.23 2.27 1.51
CA ALA A 365 48.94 3.57 1.55
C ALA A 365 49.80 3.82 0.27
N THR A 366 49.89 4.96 -0.42
CA THR A 366 49.40 6.35 -0.27
C THR A 366 49.79 7.15 -1.54
N ALA A 367 49.11 8.28 -1.76
CA ALA A 367 49.59 9.56 -2.34
C ALA A 367 49.83 9.75 -3.87
N ALA A 368 48.88 10.52 -4.42
CA ALA A 368 48.93 11.63 -5.39
C ALA A 368 50.22 12.03 -6.15
N SER A 369 50.04 12.30 -7.45
CA SER A 369 50.75 13.34 -8.23
C SER A 369 49.82 13.88 -9.35
N ILE A 370 50.00 15.15 -9.71
CA ILE A 370 49.05 16.07 -10.36
C ILE A 370 49.52 16.50 -11.78
N ALA A 371 48.54 16.56 -12.72
CA ALA A 371 48.41 17.41 -13.93
C ALA A 371 49.34 17.20 -15.16
N PRO A 372 48.97 17.68 -16.39
CA PRO A 372 47.80 18.50 -16.79
C PRO A 372 46.94 17.96 -17.95
N ALA A 373 45.76 18.56 -18.10
CA ALA A 373 44.70 18.26 -19.07
C ALA A 373 45.02 18.70 -20.52
N PRO A 374 44.29 18.14 -21.50
CA PRO A 374 43.43 19.01 -22.31
C PRO A 374 41.99 18.48 -22.54
N ALA A 375 41.08 19.45 -22.59
CA ALA A 375 39.73 19.50 -23.18
C ALA A 375 38.66 18.42 -22.82
N PRO A 376 37.52 18.82 -22.22
CA PRO A 376 36.43 17.91 -21.88
C PRO A 376 35.64 17.51 -23.13
N GLN A 377 35.72 16.25 -23.52
CA GLN A 377 34.57 15.57 -24.14
C GLN A 377 33.64 15.17 -22.99
N LYS A 378 32.51 15.88 -22.87
CA LYS A 378 31.48 15.58 -21.88
C LYS A 378 30.89 14.19 -22.15
N ALA A 379 31.47 13.17 -21.52
CA ALA A 379 30.72 12.01 -21.10
C ALA A 379 29.70 12.49 -20.07
N LEU A 380 28.41 12.35 -20.38
CA LEU A 380 27.35 12.62 -19.41
C LEU A 380 27.22 11.40 -18.49
N THR A 381 28.06 11.35 -17.45
CA THR A 381 27.71 10.68 -16.20
C THR A 381 26.86 11.65 -15.39
N ARG A 382 25.54 11.61 -15.56
CA ARG A 382 24.62 12.23 -14.62
C ARG A 382 24.15 11.14 -13.67
N ALA A 383 24.65 11.19 -12.43
CA ALA A 383 24.06 10.49 -11.30
C ALA A 383 22.57 10.81 -11.24
N ALA A 384 21.77 9.81 -10.83
CA ALA A 384 20.31 9.84 -10.76
C ALA A 384 19.76 11.21 -10.31
N GLU A 385 19.45 12.06 -11.29
CA GLU A 385 18.64 13.22 -11.05
C GLU A 385 17.20 12.75 -10.91
N LYS A 386 16.53 13.30 -9.91
CA LYS A 386 15.10 13.17 -9.66
C LYS A 386 14.35 13.21 -10.99
N ILE A 387 13.88 12.05 -11.46
CA ILE A 387 13.19 11.90 -12.75
C ILE A 387 12.05 12.91 -12.78
N SER A 388 12.11 13.88 -13.69
CA SER A 388 11.08 14.91 -13.85
C SER A 388 10.14 14.49 -14.96
N ILE A 389 8.88 14.24 -14.63
CA ILE A 389 7.84 13.92 -15.62
C ILE A 389 7.45 15.20 -16.36
N ASP A 390 7.52 15.16 -17.69
CA ASP A 390 6.85 16.13 -18.54
C ASP A 390 5.33 15.89 -18.47
N GLN A 391 4.59 16.88 -17.97
CA GLN A 391 3.14 16.79 -17.78
C GLN A 391 2.35 17.14 -19.04
N ASP A 392 3.00 17.63 -20.10
CA ASP A 392 2.37 17.71 -21.40
C ASP A 392 2.39 16.32 -22.04
N TYR A 393 1.23 15.66 -22.08
CA TYR A 393 1.06 14.37 -22.73
C TYR A 393 0.61 14.48 -24.19
N SER A 394 0.34 15.68 -24.70
CA SER A 394 -0.13 15.89 -26.07
C SER A 394 0.97 15.68 -27.11
N ASN A 395 2.23 15.71 -26.67
CA ASN A 395 3.43 15.43 -27.45
C ASN A 395 3.83 13.93 -27.43
N ARG A 396 2.94 13.04 -26.95
CA ARG A 396 3.15 11.58 -26.94
C ARG A 396 2.29 10.93 -27.99
N ASP A 397 2.93 10.23 -28.93
CA ASP A 397 2.22 9.54 -30.01
C ASP A 397 1.64 8.19 -29.56
N GLY A 398 2.17 7.64 -28.46
CA GLY A 398 1.84 6.31 -27.96
C GLY A 398 2.59 5.21 -28.69
N TYR A 399 2.00 4.02 -28.67
CA TYR A 399 2.37 2.90 -29.52
C TYR A 399 2.02 3.17 -31.00
N ASP A 400 3.00 3.03 -31.89
CA ASP A 400 2.82 3.05 -33.34
C ASP A 400 2.60 1.61 -33.89
N PRO A 401 1.40 1.31 -34.41
CA PRO A 401 1.11 0.00 -34.98
C PRO A 401 1.87 -0.26 -36.30
N ARG A 402 2.41 0.77 -36.96
CA ARG A 402 3.19 0.67 -38.21
C ARG A 402 4.70 0.79 -37.99
N PHE A 403 5.13 0.71 -36.74
CA PHE A 403 6.53 0.87 -36.35
C PHE A 403 7.48 -0.09 -37.09
N VAL A 404 7.02 -1.33 -37.30
CA VAL A 404 7.73 -2.35 -38.09
C VAL A 404 7.42 -2.17 -39.58
N HIS A 405 8.43 -1.84 -40.38
CA HIS A 405 8.23 -1.49 -41.78
C HIS A 405 7.53 -2.58 -42.62
N GLY A 406 6.44 -2.17 -43.29
CA GLY A 406 5.67 -3.02 -44.21
C GLY A 406 4.76 -4.02 -43.51
N VAL A 407 4.53 -3.88 -42.20
CA VAL A 407 3.63 -4.70 -41.38
C VAL A 407 2.86 -3.77 -40.45
N THR A 408 1.64 -4.15 -40.04
CA THR A 408 0.87 -3.38 -39.06
C THR A 408 0.46 -4.30 -37.92
N PHE A 409 0.96 -4.03 -36.73
CA PHE A 409 0.55 -4.73 -35.51
C PHE A 409 -0.40 -3.83 -34.74
N PRO A 410 -1.73 -4.04 -34.82
CA PRO A 410 -2.67 -3.22 -34.06
C PRO A 410 -2.52 -3.47 -32.55
N LEU A 411 -3.05 -2.55 -31.74
CA LEU A 411 -3.18 -2.79 -30.30
C LEU A 411 -4.06 -4.03 -30.04
N PRO A 412 -3.75 -4.83 -29.00
CA PRO A 412 -4.64 -5.90 -28.57
C PRO A 412 -6.04 -5.37 -28.28
N THR A 413 -7.07 -6.10 -28.71
CA THR A 413 -8.47 -5.73 -28.53
C THR A 413 -9.08 -6.53 -27.38
N PRO A 414 -9.48 -5.89 -26.27
CA PRO A 414 -10.28 -6.56 -25.24
C PRO A 414 -11.62 -7.02 -25.82
N VAL A 415 -11.96 -8.30 -25.70
CA VAL A 415 -13.20 -8.88 -26.25
C VAL A 415 -14.21 -9.23 -25.15
N GLY A 416 -15.47 -9.42 -25.54
CA GLY A 416 -16.54 -9.91 -24.65
C GLY A 416 -16.74 -9.06 -23.39
N LYS A 417 -16.70 -9.71 -22.21
CA LYS A 417 -16.84 -9.02 -20.91
C LYS A 417 -15.66 -8.06 -20.63
N LEU A 418 -14.46 -8.34 -21.14
CA LEU A 418 -13.27 -7.52 -20.90
C LEU A 418 -13.35 -6.15 -21.56
N ALA A 419 -13.99 -6.04 -22.73
CA ALA A 419 -14.23 -4.77 -23.41
C ALA A 419 -14.94 -3.75 -22.51
N LYS A 420 -15.86 -4.21 -21.65
CA LYS A 420 -16.59 -3.36 -20.70
C LYS A 420 -15.77 -2.94 -19.48
N GLN A 421 -14.58 -3.52 -19.29
CA GLN A 421 -13.68 -3.26 -18.16
C GLN A 421 -12.59 -2.24 -18.49
N ILE A 422 -12.53 -1.74 -19.72
CA ILE A 422 -11.64 -0.64 -20.08
C ILE A 422 -12.00 0.57 -19.22
N ALA A 423 -11.00 1.13 -18.54
CA ALA A 423 -11.14 2.35 -17.79
C ALA A 423 -11.18 3.55 -18.75
N PRO A 424 -12.21 4.42 -18.67
CA PRO A 424 -12.23 5.62 -19.48
C PRO A 424 -11.19 6.61 -18.98
N LEU A 425 -10.67 7.44 -19.89
CA LEU A 425 -9.92 8.63 -19.51
C LEU A 425 -10.88 9.72 -19.04
N ARG A 426 -10.33 10.78 -18.45
CA ARG A 426 -11.11 11.94 -18.01
C ARG A 426 -11.72 12.68 -19.20
N THR A 427 -12.87 13.31 -18.96
CA THR A 427 -13.54 14.16 -19.94
C THR A 427 -12.60 15.26 -20.43
N GLY A 428 -12.47 15.39 -21.75
CA GLY A 428 -11.56 16.35 -22.40
C GLY A 428 -10.28 15.72 -22.94
N GLU A 429 -9.93 14.51 -22.51
CA GLU A 429 -8.84 13.74 -23.10
C GLU A 429 -9.20 13.21 -24.48
N GLN A 430 -8.20 13.15 -25.36
CA GLN A 430 -8.39 12.60 -26.70
C GLN A 430 -8.77 11.13 -26.61
N ASN A 431 -9.85 10.74 -27.31
CA ASN A 431 -10.37 9.37 -27.33
C ASN A 431 -10.67 8.81 -25.92
N ALA A 432 -11.21 9.63 -25.02
CA ALA A 432 -11.44 9.23 -23.62
C ALA A 432 -12.19 7.90 -23.44
N GLU A 433 -13.17 7.62 -24.29
CA GLU A 433 -13.93 6.36 -24.30
C GLU A 433 -13.11 5.15 -24.76
N ALA A 434 -12.08 5.34 -25.58
CA ALA A 434 -11.19 4.27 -26.02
C ALA A 434 -10.22 3.81 -24.92
N GLY A 435 -10.04 4.63 -23.88
CA GLY A 435 -9.27 4.32 -22.67
C GLY A 435 -7.78 4.07 -22.90
N GLU A 436 -7.21 4.64 -23.96
CA GLU A 436 -5.80 4.47 -24.32
C GLU A 436 -4.94 5.61 -23.75
N LEU A 437 -4.07 5.30 -22.80
CA LEU A 437 -3.03 6.20 -22.33
C LEU A 437 -1.82 6.11 -23.24
N LYS A 438 -1.54 7.19 -23.98
CA LYS A 438 -0.37 7.31 -24.85
C LYS A 438 0.82 7.87 -24.08
N TYR A 439 1.94 7.18 -24.14
CA TYR A 439 3.24 7.63 -23.61
C TYR A 439 4.26 7.68 -24.76
N GLU A 440 5.49 8.12 -24.49
CA GLU A 440 6.53 8.10 -25.51
C GLU A 440 6.86 6.64 -25.86
N HIS A 441 6.53 6.22 -27.09
CA HIS A 441 6.80 4.90 -27.68
C HIS A 441 6.05 3.70 -27.08
N PHE A 442 5.10 3.94 -26.17
CA PHE A 442 4.20 2.88 -25.68
C PHE A 442 2.81 3.39 -25.34
N SER A 443 1.83 2.49 -25.34
CA SER A 443 0.45 2.77 -24.92
C SER A 443 0.00 1.79 -23.84
N ILE A 444 -0.93 2.22 -22.99
CA ILE A 444 -1.53 1.40 -21.91
C ILE A 444 -3.05 1.48 -21.99
N LYS A 445 -3.73 0.35 -21.78
CA LYS A 445 -5.17 0.32 -21.45
C LYS A 445 -5.38 -0.24 -20.05
N MET A 446 -6.11 0.50 -19.21
CA MET A 446 -6.31 0.13 -17.81
C MET A 446 -7.59 -0.69 -17.62
N ASN A 447 -7.56 -1.66 -16.71
CA ASN A 447 -8.73 -2.38 -16.23
C ASN A 447 -9.33 -1.64 -15.03
N LYS A 448 -10.53 -1.07 -15.18
CA LYS A 448 -11.15 -0.26 -14.11
C LYS A 448 -11.51 -1.05 -12.86
N ALA A 449 -11.81 -2.34 -12.98
CA ALA A 449 -12.17 -3.19 -11.85
C ALA A 449 -10.93 -3.68 -11.10
N LYS A 450 -9.90 -4.11 -11.83
CA LYS A 450 -8.66 -4.65 -11.23
C LYS A 450 -7.65 -3.56 -10.82
N LYS A 451 -7.83 -2.33 -11.31
CA LYS A 451 -6.97 -1.16 -11.06
C LYS A 451 -5.51 -1.36 -11.50
N MET A 452 -5.32 -2.09 -12.60
CA MET A 452 -4.04 -2.45 -13.21
C MET A 452 -4.22 -2.47 -14.73
N ALA A 453 -3.14 -2.50 -15.51
CA ALA A 453 -3.25 -2.57 -16.96
C ALA A 453 -3.96 -3.86 -17.41
N LEU A 454 -4.78 -3.77 -18.46
CA LEU A 454 -5.16 -4.92 -19.29
C LEU A 454 -3.93 -5.41 -20.06
N PHE A 455 -3.21 -4.45 -20.64
CA PHE A 455 -1.95 -4.65 -21.32
C PHE A 455 -1.21 -3.30 -21.47
N THR A 456 0.08 -3.39 -21.72
CA THR A 456 0.90 -2.34 -22.33
C THR A 456 1.39 -2.81 -23.70
N ALA A 457 1.59 -1.86 -24.62
CA ALA A 457 2.09 -2.10 -25.96
C ALA A 457 3.27 -1.17 -26.21
N THR A 458 4.46 -1.71 -26.48
CA THR A 458 5.72 -0.96 -26.56
C THR A 458 6.40 -1.18 -27.89
N ASN A 459 6.87 -0.11 -28.51
CA ASN A 459 7.77 -0.17 -29.67
C ASN A 459 9.23 -0.14 -29.19
N ILE A 460 10.07 -1.05 -29.69
CA ILE A 460 11.49 -1.12 -29.32
C ILE A 460 12.35 -1.05 -30.58
N ASP A 461 13.24 -0.06 -30.66
CA ASP A 461 14.23 0.07 -31.74
C ASP A 461 15.58 -0.54 -31.34
N GLY A 462 15.85 -1.76 -31.81
CA GLY A 462 17.08 -2.49 -31.49
C GLY A 462 18.40 -1.87 -31.99
N LYS A 463 18.40 -0.83 -32.83
CA LYS A 463 19.64 -0.13 -33.26
C LYS A 463 20.12 0.90 -32.26
N SER A 464 19.20 1.52 -31.52
CA SER A 464 19.49 2.55 -30.51
C SER A 464 19.47 1.99 -29.07
N PHE A 465 18.89 0.81 -28.90
CA PHE A 465 18.74 0.08 -27.63
C PHE A 465 20.02 -0.59 -27.08
N LEU A 466 21.10 -0.75 -27.86
CA LEU A 466 22.26 -1.55 -27.46
C LEU A 466 23.35 -0.75 -26.72
N ASN A 467 23.09 -0.42 -25.45
CA ASN A 467 24.15 -0.19 -24.45
C ASN A 467 24.41 -1.49 -23.65
N VAL A 468 24.87 -2.52 -24.36
CA VAL A 468 25.38 -3.76 -23.74
C VAL A 468 26.90 -3.69 -23.82
N ASP A 469 27.57 -3.74 -22.67
CA ASP A 469 29.01 -3.98 -22.64
C ASP A 469 29.25 -5.42 -23.13
N ARG A 470 29.75 -5.53 -24.37
CA ARG A 470 29.98 -6.80 -25.07
C ARG A 470 31.05 -7.68 -24.41
N SER A 471 31.78 -7.15 -23.43
CA SER A 471 32.80 -7.91 -22.68
C SER A 471 32.27 -8.53 -21.38
N THR A 472 31.18 -7.98 -20.83
CA THR A 472 30.62 -8.40 -19.53
C THR A 472 29.18 -8.93 -19.61
N GLY A 473 28.47 -8.64 -20.70
CA GLY A 473 27.06 -9.04 -20.89
C GLY A 473 26.08 -8.29 -19.98
N GLU A 474 26.54 -7.28 -19.23
CA GLU A 474 25.69 -6.50 -18.33
C GLU A 474 25.06 -5.30 -19.07
N VAL A 475 23.74 -5.20 -18.97
CA VAL A 475 22.99 -3.99 -19.29
C VAL A 475 23.24 -2.99 -18.16
N THR A 476 23.74 -1.81 -18.46
CA THR A 476 23.85 -0.70 -17.49
C THR A 476 22.45 -0.18 -17.14
N ASN A 477 21.69 -0.97 -16.40
CA ASN A 477 20.46 -0.50 -15.76
C ASN A 477 20.88 0.56 -14.73
N GLY A 478 20.71 1.85 -15.06
CA GLY A 478 20.75 2.92 -14.06
C GLY A 478 19.89 2.57 -12.83
N ALA A 479 20.22 3.15 -11.67
CA ALA A 479 19.46 2.93 -10.44
C ALA A 479 17.96 3.19 -10.66
N GLU A 480 17.11 2.33 -10.09
CA GLU A 480 15.66 2.56 -10.11
C GLU A 480 15.36 3.92 -9.48
N GLY A 481 14.56 4.73 -10.18
CA GLY A 481 14.04 5.98 -9.66
C GLY A 481 13.19 5.70 -8.43
N GLU A 482 13.49 6.36 -7.32
CA GLU A 482 12.75 6.16 -6.06
C GLU A 482 11.30 6.67 -6.14
N THR A 483 10.99 7.53 -7.12
CA THR A 483 9.72 8.26 -7.25
C THR A 483 8.88 7.75 -8.42
N TRP A 484 7.64 7.36 -8.12
CA TRP A 484 6.60 6.94 -9.08
C TRP A 484 5.46 7.96 -9.11
N TYR A 485 4.76 8.07 -10.24
CA TYR A 485 3.81 9.15 -10.51
C TYR A 485 2.41 8.63 -10.86
N GLY A 486 1.37 9.35 -10.44
CA GLY A 486 0.01 9.13 -10.96
C GLY A 486 -0.17 9.81 -12.31
N ASP A 487 -0.95 9.21 -13.20
CA ASP A 487 -1.29 9.83 -14.49
C ASP A 487 -2.58 10.67 -14.35
N PRO A 488 -2.55 11.98 -14.60
CA PRO A 488 -3.69 12.86 -14.41
C PRO A 488 -4.84 12.62 -15.40
N ARG A 489 -4.57 12.00 -16.56
CA ARG A 489 -5.54 11.75 -17.63
C ARG A 489 -6.54 10.66 -17.28
N ILE A 490 -6.25 9.84 -16.27
CA ILE A 490 -7.12 8.78 -15.77
C ILE A 490 -7.50 9.02 -14.31
N SER A 491 -8.66 8.52 -13.88
CA SER A 491 -9.03 8.59 -12.46
C SER A 491 -8.07 7.75 -11.60
N ALA A 492 -7.61 8.32 -10.49
CA ALA A 492 -6.80 7.61 -9.49
C ALA A 492 -7.52 6.39 -8.88
N SER A 493 -8.84 6.26 -9.07
CA SER A 493 -9.58 5.05 -8.70
C SER A 493 -9.27 3.82 -9.57
N PHE A 494 -8.60 4.01 -10.73
CA PHE A 494 -8.34 2.96 -11.72
C PHE A 494 -6.88 2.49 -11.76
N PHE A 495 -6.03 2.95 -10.85
CA PHE A 495 -4.70 2.38 -10.63
C PHE A 495 -4.41 2.25 -9.13
N ILE A 496 -3.51 1.34 -8.78
CA ILE A 496 -2.95 1.26 -7.42
C ILE A 496 -1.70 2.15 -7.32
N ASP A 497 -1.52 2.81 -6.19
CA ASP A 497 -0.44 3.76 -5.98
C ASP A 497 0.53 3.32 -4.87
N GLN A 498 1.43 4.21 -4.48
CA GLN A 498 2.43 3.97 -3.44
C GLN A 498 1.83 3.48 -2.11
N THR A 499 0.58 3.82 -1.79
CA THR A 499 -0.16 3.33 -0.61
C THR A 499 -0.16 1.81 -0.55
N PHE A 500 -0.50 1.17 -1.67
CA PHE A 500 -0.62 -0.27 -1.77
C PHE A 500 0.75 -0.92 -1.56
N TYR A 501 1.76 -0.45 -2.31
CA TYR A 501 3.10 -1.03 -2.30
C TYR A 501 3.79 -0.87 -0.94
N SER A 502 3.65 0.27 -0.28
CA SER A 502 4.19 0.43 1.08
C SER A 502 3.51 -0.52 2.07
N GLY A 503 2.19 -0.71 1.95
CA GLY A 503 1.41 -1.61 2.79
C GLY A 503 1.72 -3.10 2.61
N TRP A 504 2.21 -3.50 1.43
CA TRP A 504 2.52 -4.88 1.06
C TRP A 504 4.00 -5.10 0.67
N SER A 505 4.89 -4.22 1.12
CA SER A 505 6.32 -4.18 0.78
C SER A 505 7.13 -5.42 1.21
N ASN A 506 6.56 -6.25 2.09
CA ASN A 506 7.12 -7.55 2.47
C ASN A 506 6.88 -8.64 1.40
N LEU A 507 6.00 -8.40 0.42
CA LEU A 507 5.63 -9.34 -0.62
C LEU A 507 5.86 -8.76 -2.01
N PHE A 508 5.43 -7.52 -2.25
CA PHE A 508 5.36 -6.95 -3.59
C PHE A 508 6.30 -5.78 -3.80
N ASP A 509 6.97 -5.81 -4.94
CA ASP A 509 7.67 -4.69 -5.53
C ASP A 509 6.79 -4.01 -6.58
N ARG A 510 7.22 -2.81 -6.98
CA ARG A 510 6.62 -2.04 -8.08
C ARG A 510 7.11 -2.60 -9.41
N GLY A 511 6.39 -3.61 -9.92
CA GLY A 511 6.72 -4.28 -11.17
C GLY A 511 6.36 -3.43 -12.38
N HIS A 512 7.35 -3.05 -13.18
CA HIS A 512 7.13 -2.43 -14.49
C HIS A 512 6.51 -3.45 -15.44
N LEU A 513 5.46 -3.06 -16.17
CA LEU A 513 4.98 -3.82 -17.33
C LEU A 513 5.83 -3.46 -18.54
N THR A 514 5.71 -2.23 -19.06
CA THR A 514 6.71 -1.64 -19.95
C THR A 514 7.98 -1.35 -19.15
N ARG A 515 9.04 -2.10 -19.45
CA ARG A 515 10.31 -1.91 -18.76
C ARG A 515 10.90 -0.55 -19.13
N ARG A 516 11.63 0.00 -18.17
CA ARG A 516 12.23 1.32 -18.21
C ARG A 516 13.09 1.66 -19.44
N VAL A 517 13.77 0.68 -20.04
CA VAL A 517 14.72 0.92 -21.14
C VAL A 517 14.15 0.55 -22.51
N ASP A 518 13.04 -0.17 -22.54
CA ASP A 518 12.43 -0.66 -23.79
C ASP A 518 12.01 0.49 -24.72
N PRO A 519 11.41 1.60 -24.22
CA PRO A 519 11.04 2.72 -25.06
C PRO A 519 12.18 3.75 -25.21
N ASP A 520 13.40 3.54 -24.71
CA ASP A 520 14.44 4.58 -24.68
C ASP A 520 15.16 4.75 -26.03
N TRP A 521 14.43 5.17 -27.07
CA TRP A 521 14.98 5.41 -28.42
C TRP A 521 14.52 6.75 -29.04
N GLY A 522 15.18 7.14 -30.13
CA GLY A 522 14.95 8.41 -30.82
C GLY A 522 15.93 9.49 -30.40
N SER A 523 15.48 10.75 -30.36
CA SER A 523 16.30 11.84 -29.84
C SER A 523 16.57 11.65 -28.34
N LYS A 524 17.61 12.31 -27.82
CA LYS A 524 17.92 12.27 -26.39
C LYS A 524 16.71 12.66 -25.52
N ASP A 525 16.00 13.72 -25.91
CA ASP A 525 14.84 14.20 -25.17
C ASP A 525 13.67 13.22 -25.25
N GLN A 526 13.53 12.46 -26.34
CA GLN A 526 12.54 11.39 -26.45
C GLN A 526 12.89 10.22 -25.53
N ALA A 527 14.14 9.75 -25.56
CA ALA A 527 14.57 8.64 -24.71
C ALA A 527 14.49 8.97 -23.21
N GLU A 528 14.92 10.16 -22.78
CA GLU A 528 14.80 10.59 -21.37
C GLU A 528 13.34 10.64 -20.90
N ARG A 529 12.46 11.05 -21.81
CA ARG A 529 11.03 11.21 -21.56
C ARG A 529 10.27 9.89 -21.57
N ALA A 530 10.61 8.99 -22.49
CA ALA A 530 10.17 7.60 -22.50
C ALA A 530 10.56 6.87 -21.22
N ASN A 531 11.81 7.02 -20.79
CA ASN A 531 12.29 6.46 -19.53
C ASN A 531 11.43 6.96 -18.36
N ALA A 532 11.21 8.27 -18.30
CA ALA A 532 10.42 8.91 -17.26
C ALA A 532 8.96 8.42 -17.26
N ASP A 533 8.33 8.32 -18.43
CA ASP A 533 6.96 7.84 -18.60
C ASP A 533 6.74 6.43 -18.04
N THR A 534 7.78 5.57 -18.01
CA THR A 534 7.66 4.22 -17.45
C THR A 534 7.40 4.18 -15.93
N TYR A 535 7.66 5.28 -15.22
CA TYR A 535 7.44 5.41 -13.77
C TYR A 535 6.01 5.82 -13.37
N HIS A 536 5.04 5.76 -14.30
CA HIS A 536 3.64 5.94 -13.96
C HIS A 536 3.05 4.68 -13.31
N PHE A 537 2.21 4.87 -12.29
CA PHE A 537 1.50 3.77 -11.63
C PHE A 537 0.54 3.00 -12.56
N THR A 538 0.14 3.59 -13.68
CA THR A 538 -0.60 2.94 -14.77
C THR A 538 0.22 1.85 -15.48
N ASN A 539 1.55 1.96 -15.45
CA ASN A 539 2.50 0.96 -15.95
C ASN A 539 2.92 -0.05 -14.86
N CYS A 540 2.38 0.07 -13.66
CA CYS A 540 2.82 -0.67 -12.49
C CYS A 540 1.85 -1.80 -12.13
N THR A 541 2.38 -2.96 -11.73
CA THR A 541 1.57 -4.08 -11.22
C THR A 541 2.30 -4.80 -10.08
N PRO A 542 1.59 -5.34 -9.06
CA PRO A 542 2.22 -6.04 -7.95
C PRO A 542 2.93 -7.29 -8.43
N GLN A 543 4.25 -7.26 -8.38
CA GLN A 543 5.10 -8.41 -8.65
C GLN A 543 5.77 -8.82 -7.36
N HIS A 544 5.73 -10.12 -7.05
CA HIS A 544 6.42 -10.66 -5.90
C HIS A 544 7.89 -10.27 -5.96
N PHE A 545 8.51 -9.90 -4.84
CA PHE A 545 9.86 -9.35 -4.86
C PHE A 545 10.87 -10.25 -5.58
N ARG A 546 10.80 -11.58 -5.38
CA ARG A 546 11.67 -12.50 -6.15
C ARG A 546 11.36 -12.55 -7.63
N PHE A 547 10.09 -12.39 -8.01
CA PHE A 547 9.68 -12.32 -9.41
C PHE A 547 10.24 -11.04 -10.05
N ASN A 548 10.09 -9.90 -9.38
CA ASN A 548 10.59 -8.61 -9.84
C ASN A 548 12.14 -8.52 -9.81
N GLU A 549 12.81 -9.05 -8.79
CA GLU A 549 14.27 -9.11 -8.68
C GLU A 549 14.89 -10.14 -9.64
N SER A 550 14.11 -11.14 -10.09
CA SER A 550 14.44 -12.00 -11.22
C SER A 550 14.33 -11.27 -12.57
N THR A 551 14.39 -9.95 -12.58
CA THR A 551 14.39 -9.11 -13.79
C THR A 551 15.50 -9.47 -14.77
N LYS A 552 16.57 -10.19 -14.36
CA LYS A 552 17.57 -10.76 -15.29
C LYS A 552 17.04 -11.86 -16.23
N PHE A 553 15.88 -12.45 -15.94
CA PHE A 553 15.31 -13.60 -16.66
C PHE A 553 14.28 -13.18 -17.71
N TRP A 554 13.45 -12.17 -17.39
CA TRP A 554 12.54 -11.50 -18.35
C TRP A 554 13.31 -10.68 -19.40
N GLN A 555 14.49 -10.16 -19.03
CA GLN A 555 15.48 -9.51 -19.90
C GLN A 555 15.93 -10.41 -21.08
N GLY A 556 16.02 -11.72 -20.86
CA GLY A 556 16.53 -12.66 -21.86
C GLY A 556 15.57 -12.94 -23.02
N ALA A 557 14.27 -12.67 -22.90
CA ALA A 557 13.30 -13.01 -23.95
C ALA A 557 13.39 -12.10 -25.18
N GLU A 558 13.55 -10.79 -24.95
CA GLU A 558 13.78 -9.81 -26.01
C GLU A 558 15.15 -9.98 -26.62
N GLN A 559 16.18 -10.19 -25.80
CA GLN A 559 17.53 -10.49 -26.28
C GLN A 559 17.56 -11.80 -27.07
N TYR A 560 16.85 -12.84 -26.63
CA TYR A 560 16.67 -14.09 -27.39
C TYR A 560 16.00 -13.84 -28.75
N VAL A 561 14.96 -13.01 -28.83
CA VAL A 561 14.31 -12.67 -30.11
C VAL A 561 15.22 -11.79 -30.99
N LEU A 562 15.97 -10.85 -30.40
CA LEU A 562 16.91 -9.99 -31.12
C LEU A 562 18.15 -10.76 -31.62
N GLU A 563 18.66 -11.72 -30.83
CA GLU A 563 19.88 -12.50 -31.11
C GLU A 563 19.60 -13.77 -31.94
N ASN A 564 18.53 -14.52 -31.62
CA ASN A 564 18.19 -15.77 -32.32
C ASN A 564 17.11 -15.57 -33.41
N GLY A 565 16.41 -14.44 -33.40
CA GLY A 565 15.30 -14.15 -34.33
C GLY A 565 15.71 -13.46 -35.63
N ALA A 566 16.96 -13.58 -36.10
CA ALA A 566 17.44 -13.22 -37.44
C ALA A 566 16.69 -12.03 -38.09
N ILE A 567 16.66 -10.89 -37.39
CA ILE A 567 15.99 -9.70 -37.90
C ILE A 567 16.70 -9.23 -39.16
N SER A 568 15.94 -8.92 -40.21
CA SER A 568 16.50 -8.52 -41.51
C SER A 568 17.08 -7.11 -41.44
N GLU A 569 18.09 -6.79 -42.28
CA GLU A 569 18.61 -5.42 -42.40
C GLU A 569 17.50 -4.41 -42.76
N GLU A 570 16.47 -4.87 -43.49
CA GLU A 570 15.30 -4.09 -43.92
C GLU A 570 14.39 -3.64 -42.78
N THR A 571 14.36 -4.37 -41.66
CA THR A 571 13.45 -4.11 -40.53
C THR A 571 14.15 -3.41 -39.36
N ALA A 572 15.44 -3.10 -39.52
CA ALA A 572 16.21 -2.26 -38.62
C ALA A 572 16.15 -2.66 -37.12
N ASN A 573 15.96 -3.95 -36.80
CA ASN A 573 15.81 -4.45 -35.42
C ASN A 573 14.61 -3.89 -34.66
N ARG A 574 13.53 -3.51 -35.35
CA ARG A 574 12.29 -3.01 -34.75
C ARG A 574 11.35 -4.14 -34.36
N ILE A 575 10.89 -4.13 -33.12
CA ILE A 575 9.92 -5.09 -32.58
C ILE A 575 8.78 -4.37 -31.86
N CYS A 576 7.64 -5.06 -31.74
CA CYS A 576 6.52 -4.65 -30.90
C CYS A 576 6.34 -5.67 -29.78
N VAL A 577 6.14 -5.18 -28.55
CA VAL A 577 5.96 -6.02 -27.37
C VAL A 577 4.63 -5.68 -26.72
N PHE A 578 3.79 -6.69 -26.52
CA PHE A 578 2.54 -6.60 -25.77
C PHE A 578 2.68 -7.39 -24.47
N GLN A 579 2.31 -6.82 -23.33
CA GLN A 579 2.50 -7.48 -22.05
C GLN A 579 1.50 -7.03 -21.01
N GLY A 580 1.22 -7.86 -20.02
CA GLY A 580 0.25 -7.53 -19.00
C GLY A 580 0.03 -8.63 -17.97
N PRO A 581 -0.72 -8.34 -16.91
CA PRO A 581 -1.14 -9.33 -15.94
C PRO A 581 -2.20 -10.28 -16.54
N ILE A 582 -2.21 -11.51 -16.05
CA ILE A 582 -3.30 -12.48 -16.24
C ILE A 582 -4.00 -12.63 -14.88
N PHE A 583 -5.32 -12.42 -14.89
CA PHE A 583 -6.17 -12.65 -13.75
C PHE A 583 -6.94 -13.97 -13.90
N ASP A 584 -7.02 -14.74 -12.82
CA ASP A 584 -7.83 -15.94 -12.70
C ASP A 584 -8.52 -15.95 -11.33
N ASP A 585 -9.83 -15.67 -11.34
CA ASP A 585 -10.64 -15.54 -10.14
C ASP A 585 -10.71 -16.82 -9.29
N LYS A 586 -10.29 -17.98 -9.81
CA LYS A 586 -10.26 -19.25 -9.06
C LYS A 586 -9.00 -19.44 -8.24
N VAL A 587 -7.90 -18.79 -8.61
CA VAL A 587 -6.55 -19.05 -8.04
C VAL A 587 -5.84 -17.79 -7.58
N ASP A 588 -6.25 -16.63 -8.07
CA ASP A 588 -5.67 -15.36 -7.65
C ASP A 588 -6.01 -15.06 -6.20
N LEU A 589 -4.98 -14.71 -5.46
CA LEU A 589 -5.12 -14.32 -4.07
C LEU A 589 -5.44 -12.83 -3.96
N TRP A 590 -6.02 -12.43 -2.83
CA TRP A 590 -6.43 -11.05 -2.60
C TRP A 590 -5.55 -10.38 -1.53
N ALA A 591 -5.10 -9.18 -1.85
CA ALA A 591 -4.38 -8.28 -0.97
C ALA A 591 -5.32 -7.12 -0.60
N ASP A 592 -5.99 -7.24 0.55
CA ASP A 592 -7.10 -6.37 0.94
C ASP A 592 -8.23 -6.39 -0.11
N ALA A 593 -8.45 -5.29 -0.83
CA ALA A 593 -9.44 -5.18 -1.91
C ALA A 593 -8.84 -5.37 -3.32
N THR A 594 -7.56 -5.73 -3.41
CA THR A 594 -6.82 -5.84 -4.68
C THR A 594 -6.57 -7.31 -5.00
N GLN A 595 -7.11 -7.78 -6.12
CA GLN A 595 -6.78 -9.11 -6.66
C GLN A 595 -5.35 -9.09 -7.22
N ILE A 596 -4.52 -10.02 -6.78
CA ILE A 596 -3.13 -10.13 -7.21
C ILE A 596 -3.06 -11.07 -8.41
N PRO A 597 -2.52 -10.62 -9.56
CA PRO A 597 -2.44 -11.47 -10.73
C PRO A 597 -1.51 -12.65 -10.46
N SER A 598 -1.99 -13.86 -10.72
CA SER A 598 -1.22 -15.09 -10.60
C SER A 598 -0.04 -15.16 -11.57
N SER A 599 -0.14 -14.52 -12.72
CA SER A 599 0.82 -14.66 -13.82
C SER A 599 0.84 -13.44 -14.73
N PHE A 600 1.84 -13.36 -15.60
CA PHE A 600 2.05 -12.28 -16.55
C PHE A 600 2.33 -12.87 -17.93
N PHE A 601 1.86 -12.20 -18.98
CA PHE A 601 2.17 -12.57 -20.36
C PHE A 601 3.08 -11.56 -21.04
N LYS A 602 3.78 -12.02 -22.08
CA LYS A 602 4.45 -11.18 -23.07
C LYS A 602 4.29 -11.80 -24.45
N VAL A 603 3.89 -10.99 -25.42
CA VAL A 603 3.82 -11.33 -26.84
C VAL A 603 4.76 -10.40 -27.58
N ILE A 604 5.76 -10.96 -28.25
CA ILE A 604 6.73 -10.20 -29.04
C ILE A 604 6.43 -10.45 -30.50
N ALA A 605 6.28 -9.40 -31.30
CA ALA A 605 5.97 -9.47 -32.73
C ALA A 605 6.99 -8.68 -33.55
N TRP A 606 7.47 -9.27 -34.65
CA TRP A 606 8.47 -8.68 -35.52
C TRP A 606 8.35 -9.18 -36.96
N LYS A 607 9.10 -8.55 -37.88
CA LYS A 607 9.26 -9.02 -39.25
C LYS A 607 10.69 -9.52 -39.42
N GLY A 608 10.84 -10.81 -39.68
CA GLY A 608 12.11 -11.44 -40.01
C GLY A 608 12.31 -11.53 -41.53
N LYS A 609 13.45 -12.10 -41.96
CA LYS A 609 13.77 -12.32 -43.39
C LYS A 609 12.69 -13.11 -44.15
N ASN A 610 12.04 -14.04 -43.46
CA ASN A 610 11.06 -14.97 -44.05
C ASN A 610 9.61 -14.57 -43.75
N GLY A 611 9.36 -13.32 -43.37
CA GLY A 611 8.03 -12.81 -43.04
C GLY A 611 7.81 -12.51 -41.56
N VAL A 612 6.55 -12.32 -41.20
CA VAL A 612 6.11 -11.94 -39.86
C VAL A 612 6.29 -13.11 -38.89
N LYS A 613 6.73 -12.82 -37.68
CA LYS A 613 6.87 -13.79 -36.59
C LYS A 613 6.37 -13.19 -35.28
N SER A 614 5.85 -14.05 -34.42
CA SER A 614 5.48 -13.70 -33.05
C SER A 614 5.81 -14.84 -32.07
N VAL A 615 5.95 -14.50 -30.79
CA VAL A 615 6.14 -15.47 -29.71
C VAL A 615 5.36 -15.03 -28.49
N GLY A 616 4.58 -15.96 -27.92
CA GLY A 616 3.90 -15.79 -26.64
C GLY A 616 4.68 -16.42 -25.49
N LEU A 617 4.71 -15.72 -24.35
CA LEU A 617 5.35 -16.14 -23.11
C LEU A 617 4.38 -15.93 -21.94
N VAL A 618 4.36 -16.86 -20.99
CA VAL A 618 3.65 -16.67 -19.71
C VAL A 618 4.51 -17.15 -18.55
N VAL A 619 4.63 -16.31 -17.52
CA VAL A 619 5.35 -16.62 -16.29
C VAL A 619 4.42 -16.49 -15.09
N ASP A 620 4.50 -17.45 -14.18
CA ASP A 620 3.62 -17.58 -13.03
C ASP A 620 4.34 -17.25 -11.72
N GLN A 621 3.74 -16.38 -10.90
CA GLN A 621 4.27 -15.99 -9.59
C GLN A 621 3.54 -16.64 -8.41
N ARG A 622 2.50 -17.45 -8.61
CA ARG A 622 1.59 -17.92 -7.54
C ARG A 622 2.30 -18.62 -6.40
N GLN A 623 3.30 -19.44 -6.71
CA GLN A 623 4.01 -20.21 -5.68
C GLN A 623 4.91 -19.33 -4.82
N LEU A 624 5.38 -18.22 -5.38
CA LEU A 624 6.14 -17.21 -4.67
C LEU A 624 5.27 -16.40 -3.71
N LEU A 625 3.96 -16.30 -3.95
CA LEU A 625 3.02 -15.52 -3.11
C LEU A 625 2.90 -16.00 -1.66
N SER A 626 3.42 -17.20 -1.35
CA SER A 626 3.52 -17.73 0.01
C SER A 626 4.81 -17.32 0.75
N GLU A 627 5.81 -16.81 0.02
CA GLU A 627 7.11 -16.43 0.55
C GLU A 627 7.13 -14.94 0.91
N GLN A 628 7.56 -14.62 2.12
CA GLN A 628 7.74 -13.22 2.53
C GLN A 628 9.21 -12.85 2.43
N ARG A 629 9.48 -11.59 2.06
CA ARG A 629 10.82 -10.99 2.06
C ARG A 629 11.43 -11.12 3.46
N LYS A 630 12.52 -11.88 3.57
CA LYS A 630 13.33 -12.02 4.80
C LYS A 630 14.59 -11.17 4.65
N GLY A 631 15.00 -10.47 5.71
CA GLY A 631 16.23 -9.68 5.71
C GLY A 631 17.43 -10.58 5.43
N GLY A 632 18.04 -10.43 4.25
CA GLY A 632 19.15 -11.23 3.77
C GLY A 632 19.66 -10.73 2.43
N ILE A 633 20.89 -11.08 2.06
CA ILE A 633 21.49 -10.71 0.77
C ILE A 633 20.74 -11.48 -0.33
N PRO A 634 20.25 -10.81 -1.40
CA PRO A 634 19.63 -11.50 -2.53
C PRO A 634 20.58 -12.58 -3.08
N PRO A 635 20.08 -13.79 -3.40
CA PRO A 635 20.92 -14.81 -4.02
C PRO A 635 21.48 -14.31 -5.35
N LYS A 636 22.69 -14.79 -5.69
CA LYS A 636 23.39 -14.36 -6.90
C LYS A 636 22.67 -14.96 -8.12
N PRO A 637 22.26 -14.15 -9.10
CA PRO A 637 21.53 -14.66 -10.24
C PRO A 637 22.38 -15.67 -11.02
N PRO A 638 21.74 -16.66 -11.65
CA PRO A 638 22.41 -17.67 -12.45
C PRO A 638 22.98 -17.13 -13.75
N ALA A 639 23.92 -17.88 -14.31
CA ALA A 639 24.66 -17.50 -15.50
C ALA A 639 23.87 -17.63 -16.82
N PHE A 640 22.78 -18.40 -16.86
CA PHE A 640 22.00 -18.63 -18.08
C PHE A 640 20.53 -18.94 -17.77
N VAL A 641 19.63 -18.51 -18.65
CA VAL A 641 18.18 -18.66 -18.54
C VAL A 641 17.63 -19.19 -19.86
N ASP A 642 17.02 -20.37 -19.84
CA ASP A 642 16.30 -20.88 -21.01
C ASP A 642 14.87 -20.31 -21.04
N VAL A 643 14.66 -19.27 -21.83
CA VAL A 643 13.36 -18.62 -22.01
C VAL A 643 12.35 -19.48 -22.78
N SER A 644 12.82 -20.55 -23.45
CA SER A 644 11.94 -21.42 -24.24
C SER A 644 10.90 -22.13 -23.37
N GLN A 645 11.23 -22.38 -22.10
CA GLN A 645 10.34 -23.06 -21.15
C GLN A 645 9.06 -22.29 -20.81
N TRP A 646 9.02 -20.97 -21.07
CA TRP A 646 7.85 -20.12 -20.81
C TRP A 646 6.99 -19.87 -22.03
N ARG A 647 7.34 -20.47 -23.18
CA ARG A 647 6.56 -20.32 -24.41
C ARG A 647 5.18 -20.91 -24.26
N VAL A 648 4.19 -20.14 -24.68
CA VAL A 648 2.78 -20.51 -24.70
C VAL A 648 2.20 -20.01 -26.01
N ALA A 649 1.31 -20.79 -26.63
CA ALA A 649 0.59 -20.37 -27.82
C ALA A 649 -0.16 -19.06 -27.57
N ILE A 650 -0.14 -18.15 -28.54
CA ILE A 650 -0.81 -16.86 -28.41
C ILE A 650 -2.31 -17.04 -28.18
N THR A 651 -2.92 -18.06 -28.80
CA THR A 651 -4.33 -18.43 -28.58
C THR A 651 -4.65 -18.79 -27.13
N GLU A 652 -3.70 -19.34 -26.37
CA GLU A 652 -3.87 -19.61 -24.94
C GLU A 652 -3.76 -18.32 -24.11
N ILE A 653 -2.91 -17.37 -24.53
CA ILE A 653 -2.87 -16.03 -23.92
C ILE A 653 -4.19 -15.30 -24.18
N GLU A 654 -4.73 -15.35 -25.39
CA GLU A 654 -6.04 -14.79 -25.76
C GLU A 654 -7.15 -15.39 -24.89
N ARG A 655 -7.18 -16.72 -24.75
CA ARG A 655 -8.16 -17.43 -23.92
C ARG A 655 -8.09 -17.02 -22.44
N ARG A 656 -6.88 -16.84 -21.90
CA ARG A 656 -6.67 -16.52 -20.47
C ARG A 656 -6.90 -15.04 -20.15
N THR A 657 -6.63 -14.16 -21.11
CA THR A 657 -6.71 -12.70 -20.88
C THR A 657 -8.03 -12.12 -21.37
N GLY A 658 -8.66 -12.71 -22.38
CA GLY A 658 -9.76 -12.09 -23.14
C GLY A 658 -9.30 -10.97 -24.06
N LEU A 659 -8.01 -10.94 -24.43
CA LEU A 659 -7.47 -10.08 -25.47
C LEU A 659 -7.47 -10.82 -26.81
N ASP A 660 -7.62 -10.07 -27.89
CA ASP A 660 -7.44 -10.51 -29.27
C ASP A 660 -6.21 -9.77 -29.82
N PHE A 661 -5.16 -10.50 -30.22
CA PHE A 661 -3.93 -9.89 -30.77
C PHE A 661 -4.00 -9.66 -32.29
N GLY A 662 -5.09 -10.09 -32.93
CA GLY A 662 -5.34 -9.97 -34.36
C GLY A 662 -4.62 -11.02 -35.20
N ASP A 663 -5.18 -11.28 -36.38
CA ASP A 663 -4.72 -12.34 -37.29
C ASP A 663 -3.22 -12.25 -37.62
N GLN A 664 -2.68 -11.04 -37.79
CA GLN A 664 -1.28 -10.85 -38.17
C GLN A 664 -0.30 -11.29 -37.07
N VAL A 665 -0.69 -11.20 -35.79
CA VAL A 665 0.10 -11.69 -34.66
C VAL A 665 -0.18 -13.18 -34.45
N GLY A 666 -1.45 -13.60 -34.48
CA GLY A 666 -1.85 -14.99 -34.25
C GLY A 666 -1.34 -15.96 -35.32
N SER A 667 -1.46 -15.63 -36.62
CA SER A 667 -0.99 -16.48 -37.72
C SER A 667 0.54 -16.56 -37.83
N ALA A 668 1.23 -15.65 -37.15
CA ALA A 668 2.68 -15.57 -37.12
C ALA A 668 3.31 -16.27 -35.91
N ASP A 669 2.49 -16.91 -35.07
CA ASP A 669 2.94 -17.58 -33.85
C ASP A 669 3.94 -18.68 -34.19
N THR A 670 5.13 -18.56 -33.61
CA THR A 670 6.23 -19.49 -33.82
C THR A 670 6.12 -20.75 -32.97
N PHE A 671 5.11 -20.88 -32.11
CA PHE A 671 4.95 -21.98 -31.15
C PHE A 671 5.09 -23.37 -31.81
N GLU A 672 4.51 -23.59 -33.00
CA GLU A 672 4.52 -24.89 -33.70
C GLU A 672 5.67 -25.05 -34.74
N THR A 673 6.58 -24.08 -34.87
CA THR A 673 7.62 -24.12 -35.92
C THR A 673 8.77 -25.08 -35.61
N LYS A 674 9.11 -25.95 -36.57
CA LYS A 674 10.14 -27.03 -36.44
C LYS A 674 11.59 -26.54 -36.34
N ASP A 675 11.88 -25.32 -36.80
CA ASP A 675 13.21 -24.71 -36.77
C ASP A 675 13.55 -24.05 -35.42
N GLN A 676 12.63 -24.14 -34.47
CA GLN A 676 12.77 -23.68 -33.09
C GLN A 676 12.70 -24.91 -32.16
N PRO A 677 13.38 -24.91 -31.00
CA PRO A 677 13.33 -26.04 -30.08
C PRO A 677 11.86 -26.38 -29.76
N VAL A 678 11.50 -27.65 -29.92
CA VAL A 678 10.17 -28.19 -29.62
C VAL A 678 9.99 -28.14 -28.11
N VAL A 679 9.15 -27.23 -27.62
CA VAL A 679 8.81 -27.13 -26.20
C VAL A 679 7.51 -27.88 -25.98
N GLY A 680 7.54 -28.79 -25.00
CA GLY A 680 6.62 -29.92 -24.85
C GLY A 680 5.13 -29.61 -24.92
N GLU A 681 4.39 -30.63 -25.35
CA GLU A 681 2.94 -30.78 -25.33
C GLU A 681 2.25 -29.94 -24.27
N ALA A 682 1.24 -29.16 -24.70
CA ALA A 682 0.21 -28.49 -23.91
C ALA A 682 0.22 -28.86 -22.40
N ARG A 683 1.04 -28.15 -21.61
CA ARG A 683 0.96 -28.16 -20.14
C ARG A 683 0.65 -26.74 -19.67
N PRO A 684 -0.25 -26.58 -18.68
CA PRO A 684 -0.51 -25.28 -18.07
C PRO A 684 0.80 -24.76 -17.48
N ALA A 685 1.12 -23.49 -17.74
CA ALA A 685 2.28 -22.71 -17.28
C ALA A 685 3.21 -23.41 -16.25
N ILE A 686 4.52 -23.49 -16.54
CA ILE A 686 5.49 -24.03 -15.59
C ILE A 686 5.49 -23.18 -14.33
N PRO A 687 5.12 -23.74 -13.16
CA PRO A 687 5.07 -22.98 -11.94
C PRO A 687 6.50 -22.83 -11.37
N VAL A 688 6.88 -21.61 -10.98
CA VAL A 688 8.20 -21.33 -10.38
C VAL A 688 8.20 -21.76 -8.92
N LYS A 689 8.70 -22.96 -8.61
CA LYS A 689 8.73 -23.54 -7.25
C LYS A 689 9.95 -23.10 -6.45
N SER A 690 11.03 -22.72 -7.14
CA SER A 690 12.36 -22.48 -6.59
C SER A 690 13.26 -21.75 -7.58
N GLU A 691 14.39 -21.20 -7.12
CA GLU A 691 15.41 -20.57 -7.99
C GLU A 691 15.91 -21.52 -9.10
N SER A 692 15.91 -22.83 -8.87
CA SER A 692 16.26 -23.85 -9.85
C SER A 692 15.27 -24.01 -11.01
N ASP A 693 14.00 -23.60 -10.85
CA ASP A 693 13.03 -23.61 -11.96
C ASP A 693 13.24 -22.45 -12.94
N LEU A 694 14.11 -21.49 -12.57
CA LEU A 694 14.56 -20.42 -13.44
C LEU A 694 15.88 -20.77 -14.15
N LEU A 695 16.48 -21.94 -13.86
CA LEU A 695 17.74 -22.43 -14.42
C LEU A 695 17.50 -23.44 -15.56
N PRO A 696 18.41 -23.56 -16.54
CA PRO A 696 18.37 -24.68 -17.46
C PRO A 696 18.46 -25.99 -16.68
N ARG A 697 17.58 -26.96 -17.00
CA ARG A 697 17.81 -28.35 -16.59
C ARG A 697 19.05 -28.83 -17.31
N ASN A 698 20.02 -29.36 -16.57
CA ASN A 698 21.22 -29.97 -17.16
C ASN A 698 20.80 -30.91 -18.31
N LEU A 699 21.26 -30.59 -19.52
CA LEU A 699 21.35 -31.53 -20.64
C LEU A 699 22.53 -32.49 -20.39
#